data_AF-A0A6A5XKW3-F1
#
_entry.id   AF-A0A6A5XKW3-F1
#
_cell.length_a   1.000
_cell.length_b   1.000
_cell.length_c   1.000
_cell.angle_alpha   90.00
_cell.angle_beta   90.00
_cell.angle_gamma   90.00
#
_symmetry.space_group_name_H-M   'P 1'
#
loop_
_entity.id
_entity.type
_entity.pdbx_description
1 polymer ?
#
loop_
_entity_poly.entity_id
_entity_poly.type
_entity_poly.pdbx_seq_one_letter_code
_entity_poly.pdbx_strand_id
1 'polypeptide(L)'
;MATMIEAGSLSTTTTTRLKDTAVVEVLEVPSGAKPALLLIHNEGEGDIVSAFADVLGQKWESASTILEVQDGPSETVYGMPSSAVGPQLDSWDRSRLVINTHCVDGGHTLDETLTERCNYEYLYTKSPFVRRDVARFLSFILGQIGHHRDLAKKARTTLISTTFPDVHAALPNLDILSVGADAIEIRVDLLREPLPGGGFSNVPSLKYVGEQVMTLRQRTELPIIFTTRCVNENGRFPMDDPSLFLKYLSRAIQWGCEYIDVELWLPEEIRRELAEKKGTSKIISAFHDFSGNFKWTAPRTQELFERGAQYGDVVKIYVLVNSMQDNYELEYFRSTIQTKYPHPPFSGLNMGPTGQLSRTLNRIFTPITHPLLPMIAAPGQLSAAEINTALHSMGQMPKLDIYGIGSFRSTSQAMFFEKCFNELGLPHQFLFAERAPKASVDHILRRPNFGGAYINPPLSAANSRIPTLSNAARAIGQVDTVLVPQEGGNGTFVGDNATWKGIRATLTRDFVPSAYSGQAALLLANAEADAAASIFALKSLGIGPVYTIGFKAHGSLAAEVVPVRSVEDVKRLEQPFVIISALPAEKSLLVVPLLKHYRVDGRNGNGFASPGGRGVVDKGKSAGKVFVDLASGPRKADPLSIATSAGWTAYGIGDVSAWTTVETIRLLVGQNVCYDFVCLASGRGLY
;
A
#
# COMPACT_ATOMS: atom_id res chain seq x y z
N MET A 1 4.29 39.35 8.40
CA MET A 1 3.41 39.64 7.24
C MET A 1 2.94 38.30 6.71
N ALA A 2 1.65 38.03 6.87
CA ALA A 2 1.03 36.76 6.54
C ALA A 2 0.66 36.72 5.05
N THR A 3 1.02 35.64 4.36
CA THR A 3 0.57 35.38 2.99
C THR A 3 -0.46 34.27 3.04
N MET A 4 -1.73 34.63 2.94
CA MET A 4 -2.85 33.70 2.74
C MET A 4 -2.70 33.04 1.37
N ILE A 5 -2.93 31.73 1.29
CA ILE A 5 -3.15 31.02 0.03
C ILE A 5 -4.64 30.69 -0.03
N GLU A 6 -5.38 31.45 -0.82
CA GLU A 6 -6.78 31.19 -1.16
C GLU A 6 -6.88 29.99 -2.11
N ALA A 7 -7.79 29.07 -1.80
CA ALA A 7 -8.17 27.97 -2.68
C ALA A 7 -9.08 28.48 -3.79
N GLY A 8 -8.56 28.57 -5.02
CA GLY A 8 -9.32 28.95 -6.21
C GLY A 8 -10.17 27.81 -6.77
N SER A 9 -11.47 28.07 -6.91
CA SER A 9 -12.45 27.23 -7.61
C SER A 9 -12.14 27.14 -9.12
N LEU A 10 -12.10 25.93 -9.67
CA LEU A 10 -11.98 25.72 -11.12
C LEU A 10 -13.29 26.09 -11.84
N SER A 11 -13.23 27.18 -12.60
CA SER A 11 -14.26 27.64 -13.53
C SER A 11 -14.30 26.75 -14.78
N THR A 12 -15.50 26.24 -15.11
CA THR A 12 -15.83 25.57 -16.36
C THR A 12 -15.64 26.51 -17.55
N THR A 13 -14.66 26.22 -18.42
CA THR A 13 -14.53 26.88 -19.71
C THR A 13 -14.87 25.90 -20.83
N THR A 14 -15.91 26.22 -21.58
CA THR A 14 -16.37 25.51 -22.77
C THR A 14 -15.33 25.67 -23.88
N THR A 15 -14.81 24.57 -24.44
CA THR A 15 -13.97 24.63 -25.65
C THR A 15 -14.38 23.61 -26.70
N THR A 16 -14.50 24.17 -27.89
CA THR A 16 -14.79 23.59 -29.20
C THR A 16 -13.82 22.49 -29.63
N ARG A 17 -14.38 21.49 -30.33
CA ARG A 17 -13.71 20.37 -31.00
C ARG A 17 -12.45 20.78 -31.79
N LEU A 18 -11.31 20.24 -31.41
CA LEU A 18 -10.18 19.95 -32.29
C LEU A 18 -9.71 18.51 -32.03
N LYS A 19 -9.33 17.81 -33.10
CA LYS A 19 -8.88 16.41 -33.08
C LYS A 19 -7.48 16.33 -32.48
N ASP A 20 -7.37 15.99 -31.21
CA ASP A 20 -6.08 15.66 -30.60
C ASP A 20 -5.82 14.16 -30.65
N THR A 21 -4.69 13.81 -31.24
CA THR A 21 -4.03 12.52 -31.04
C THR A 21 -3.49 12.54 -29.60
N ALA A 22 -4.35 12.20 -28.65
CA ALA A 22 -4.02 12.24 -27.23
C ALA A 22 -2.92 11.21 -26.92
N VAL A 23 -1.71 11.71 -26.67
CA VAL A 23 -0.70 10.98 -25.91
C VAL A 23 -1.31 10.76 -24.53
N VAL A 24 -1.63 9.51 -24.20
CA VAL A 24 -2.10 9.16 -22.85
C VAL A 24 -0.90 9.34 -21.93
N GLU A 25 -0.92 10.36 -21.09
CA GLU A 25 0.08 10.54 -20.04
C GLU A 25 -0.12 9.44 -18.99
N VAL A 26 0.69 8.38 -19.08
CA VAL A 26 0.66 7.23 -18.15
C VAL A 26 1.69 7.49 -17.06
N LEU A 27 1.49 8.52 -16.23
CA LEU A 27 2.35 8.80 -15.09
C LEU A 27 1.53 8.71 -13.80
N GLU A 28 1.76 7.65 -13.03
CA GLU A 28 1.21 7.51 -11.67
C GLU A 28 2.26 7.79 -10.58
N VAL A 29 3.50 8.16 -10.96
CA VAL A 29 4.53 8.57 -10.01
C VAL A 29 4.40 10.07 -9.75
N PRO A 30 4.21 10.54 -8.50
CA PRO A 30 4.04 11.96 -8.19
C PRO A 30 5.24 12.85 -8.55
N SER A 31 6.45 12.27 -8.61
CA SER A 31 7.69 12.94 -9.02
C SER A 31 8.73 11.92 -9.45
N GLY A 32 9.38 12.14 -10.59
CA GLY A 32 10.53 11.34 -11.06
C GLY A 32 11.87 11.77 -10.44
N ALA A 33 11.88 12.79 -9.59
CA ALA A 33 13.10 13.25 -8.94
C ALA A 33 13.59 12.21 -7.93
N LYS A 34 14.89 11.88 -8.01
CA LYS A 34 15.55 11.03 -7.03
C LYS A 34 15.56 11.70 -5.66
N PRO A 35 15.13 11.03 -4.59
CA PRO A 35 15.05 11.63 -3.27
C PRO A 35 16.45 11.89 -2.68
N ALA A 36 16.59 13.02 -1.98
CA ALA A 36 17.81 13.37 -1.27
C ALA A 36 17.70 12.97 0.19
N LEU A 37 18.52 11.98 0.62
CA LEU A 37 18.47 11.41 1.97
C LEU A 37 19.82 11.49 2.69
N LEU A 38 19.75 11.71 4.00
CA LEU A 38 20.83 11.49 4.96
C LEU A 38 20.36 10.43 5.96
N LEU A 39 21.06 9.30 6.02
CA LEU A 39 20.81 8.23 6.98
C LEU A 39 21.84 8.29 8.08
N ILE A 40 21.35 8.38 9.31
CA ILE A 40 22.17 8.28 10.50
C ILE A 40 22.12 6.84 10.98
N HIS A 41 23.27 6.24 11.26
CA HIS A 41 23.37 4.85 11.69
C HIS A 41 24.34 4.72 12.86
N ASN A 42 24.24 3.65 13.64
CA ASN A 42 25.23 3.39 14.70
C ASN A 42 26.58 2.99 14.11
N GLU A 43 27.62 3.07 14.95
CA GLU A 43 28.96 2.61 14.59
C GLU A 43 28.97 1.16 14.10
N GLY A 44 29.62 0.92 12.95
CA GLY A 44 29.68 -0.41 12.34
C GLY A 44 28.37 -0.91 11.73
N GLU A 45 27.30 -0.11 11.70
CA GLU A 45 25.99 -0.48 11.13
C GLU A 45 25.68 0.20 9.78
N GLY A 46 26.71 0.69 9.07
CA GLY A 46 26.58 1.42 7.80
C GLY A 46 25.98 0.63 6.63
N ASP A 47 25.88 -0.70 6.72
CA ASP A 47 25.27 -1.55 5.69
C ASP A 47 23.79 -1.20 5.43
N ILE A 48 23.08 -0.64 6.43
CA ILE A 48 21.70 -0.18 6.27
C ILE A 48 21.57 0.92 5.22
N VAL A 49 22.59 1.77 5.09
CA VAL A 49 22.64 2.85 4.08
C VAL A 49 22.62 2.26 2.68
N SER A 50 23.39 1.19 2.48
CA SER A 50 23.39 0.45 1.22
C SER A 50 22.03 -0.18 0.93
N ALA A 51 21.30 -0.68 1.94
CA ALA A 51 19.97 -1.25 1.75
C ALA A 51 18.96 -0.19 1.29
N PHE A 52 18.97 1.00 1.92
CA PHE A 52 18.13 2.13 1.52
C PHE A 52 18.43 2.59 0.10
N ALA A 53 19.71 2.82 -0.21
CA ALA A 53 20.13 3.25 -1.55
C ALA A 53 19.76 2.22 -2.62
N ASP A 54 19.90 0.94 -2.32
CA ASP A 54 19.55 -0.13 -3.24
C ASP A 54 18.03 -0.22 -3.49
N VAL A 55 17.20 0.00 -2.48
CA VAL A 55 15.72 0.10 -2.60
C VAL A 55 15.31 1.32 -3.43
N LEU A 56 16.08 2.41 -3.34
CA LEU A 56 15.87 3.66 -4.10
C LEU A 56 16.42 3.63 -5.52
N GLY A 57 17.21 2.61 -5.87
CA GLY A 57 17.95 2.61 -7.13
C GLY A 57 19.01 3.72 -7.22
N GLN A 58 19.55 4.17 -6.08
CA GLN A 58 20.51 5.28 -5.99
C GLN A 58 21.90 4.81 -5.56
N LYS A 59 22.91 5.64 -5.83
CA LYS A 59 24.24 5.49 -5.26
C LYS A 59 24.24 5.95 -3.81
N TRP A 60 25.21 5.49 -3.04
CA TRP A 60 25.43 5.97 -1.69
C TRP A 60 26.90 6.21 -1.37
N GLU A 61 27.13 7.12 -0.42
CA GLU A 61 28.45 7.47 0.10
C GLU A 61 28.39 7.60 1.63
N SER A 62 29.51 7.31 2.29
CA SER A 62 29.67 7.60 3.72
C SER A 62 30.27 8.98 3.88
N ALA A 63 29.71 9.78 4.78
CA ALA A 63 30.19 11.11 5.13
C ALA A 63 30.63 11.16 6.60
N SER A 64 31.66 11.95 6.87
CA SER A 64 32.18 12.19 8.23
C SER A 64 31.72 13.54 8.79
N THR A 65 31.20 14.44 7.95
CA THR A 65 30.74 15.77 8.35
C THR A 65 29.44 16.15 7.62
N ILE A 66 28.66 17.06 8.21
CA ILE A 66 27.45 17.59 7.55
C ILE A 66 27.79 18.36 6.27
N LEU A 67 28.94 19.05 6.22
CA LEU A 67 29.38 19.79 5.04
C LEU A 67 29.56 18.88 3.81
N GLU A 68 30.16 17.69 3.99
CA GLU A 68 30.29 16.71 2.92
C GLU A 68 28.92 16.29 2.35
N VAL A 69 27.91 16.18 3.21
CA VAL A 69 26.53 15.82 2.82
C VAL A 69 25.84 16.97 2.06
N GLN A 70 26.10 18.21 2.46
CA GLN A 70 25.55 19.42 1.83
C GLN A 70 26.17 19.69 0.46
N ASP A 71 27.50 19.54 0.34
CA ASP A 71 28.23 19.75 -0.91
C ASP A 71 28.06 18.59 -1.91
N GLY A 72 27.64 17.42 -1.41
CA GLY A 72 27.45 16.21 -2.21
C GLY A 72 26.24 16.26 -3.16
N PRO A 73 26.21 15.44 -4.24
CA PRO A 73 25.08 15.41 -5.17
C PRO A 73 23.76 15.06 -4.49
N SER A 74 22.66 15.76 -4.83
CA SER A 74 21.33 15.51 -4.24
C SER A 74 20.79 14.11 -4.51
N GLU A 75 21.17 13.50 -5.64
CA GLU A 75 20.78 12.14 -6.01
C GLU A 75 21.59 11.03 -5.31
N THR A 76 22.60 11.37 -4.51
CA THR A 76 23.36 10.42 -3.70
C THR A 76 22.74 10.31 -2.32
N VAL A 77 22.58 9.08 -1.84
CA VAL A 77 22.17 8.79 -0.45
C VAL A 77 23.41 8.86 0.45
N TYR A 78 23.39 9.68 1.48
CA TYR A 78 24.51 9.79 2.41
C TYR A 78 24.26 9.01 3.69
N GLY A 79 25.28 8.30 4.16
CA GLY A 79 25.33 7.67 5.48
C GLY A 79 26.28 8.41 6.40
N MET A 80 25.90 8.62 7.66
CA MET A 80 26.78 9.24 8.65
C MET A 80 26.64 8.51 10.01
N PRO A 81 27.75 8.17 10.68
CA PRO A 81 27.67 7.54 11.99
C PRO A 81 27.14 8.51 13.05
N SER A 82 26.32 8.01 13.97
CA SER A 82 25.69 8.80 15.04
C SER A 82 26.71 9.56 15.90
N SER A 83 27.91 9.00 16.10
CA SER A 83 29.00 9.64 16.84
C SER A 83 29.55 10.91 16.16
N ALA A 84 29.49 10.97 14.82
CA ALA A 84 29.98 12.11 14.05
C ALA A 84 28.94 13.23 13.94
N VAL A 85 27.66 12.93 14.14
CA VAL A 85 26.57 13.91 13.98
C VAL A 85 26.63 15.01 15.05
N GLY A 86 26.71 14.63 16.32
CA GLY A 86 26.80 15.57 17.45
C GLY A 86 25.77 16.73 17.39
N PRO A 87 26.16 17.97 17.72
CA PRO A 87 25.30 19.16 17.56
C PRO A 87 25.23 19.69 16.12
N GLN A 88 25.90 19.06 15.14
CA GLN A 88 25.95 19.59 13.77
C GLN A 88 24.54 19.69 13.15
N LEU A 89 23.62 18.77 13.50
CA LEU A 89 22.22 18.79 13.02
C LEU A 89 21.47 20.07 13.39
N ASP A 90 21.89 20.80 14.43
CA ASP A 90 21.23 22.03 14.83
C ASP A 90 21.42 23.14 13.77
N SER A 91 22.45 23.00 12.93
CA SER A 91 22.72 23.86 11.77
C SER A 91 22.23 23.29 10.44
N TRP A 92 21.45 22.19 10.47
CA TRP A 92 20.99 21.52 9.25
C TRP A 92 20.03 22.40 8.45
N ASP A 93 20.36 22.59 7.17
CA ASP A 93 19.65 23.46 6.24
C ASP A 93 18.38 22.83 5.63
N ARG A 94 18.04 21.60 6.04
CA ARG A 94 16.93 20.81 5.50
C ARG A 94 17.06 20.48 4.01
N SER A 95 18.28 20.49 3.47
CA SER A 95 18.56 20.12 2.07
C SER A 95 18.20 18.65 1.74
N ARG A 96 18.13 17.78 2.76
CA ARG A 96 17.78 16.35 2.65
C ARG A 96 16.88 15.93 3.80
N LEU A 97 16.09 14.88 3.57
CA LEU A 97 15.38 14.19 4.64
C LEU A 97 16.38 13.39 5.49
N VAL A 98 16.33 13.60 6.80
CA VAL A 98 17.19 12.93 7.77
C VAL A 98 16.42 11.79 8.42
N ILE A 99 16.95 10.57 8.31
CA ILE A 99 16.36 9.37 8.90
C ILE A 99 17.37 8.78 9.89
N ASN A 100 16.99 8.69 11.16
CA ASN A 100 17.76 7.94 12.14
C ASN A 100 17.44 6.45 12.01
N THR A 101 18.43 5.61 11.82
CA THR A 101 18.26 4.15 11.70
C THR A 101 18.75 3.48 12.97
N HIS A 102 17.99 2.50 13.47
CA HIS A 102 18.36 1.78 14.69
C HIS A 102 18.10 0.28 14.57
N CYS A 103 19.16 -0.50 14.78
CA CYS A 103 19.12 -1.95 14.82
C CYS A 103 18.65 -2.42 16.21
N VAL A 104 17.42 -2.91 16.32
CA VAL A 104 16.81 -3.26 17.63
C VAL A 104 17.45 -4.49 18.28
N ASP A 105 17.98 -5.40 17.46
CA ASP A 105 18.79 -6.56 17.87
C ASP A 105 20.30 -6.26 17.84
N GLY A 106 20.67 -4.98 17.72
CA GLY A 106 22.04 -4.49 17.76
C GLY A 106 22.59 -4.31 19.17
N GLY A 107 23.88 -3.98 19.26
CA GLY A 107 24.57 -3.74 20.55
C GLY A 107 24.48 -2.30 21.07
N HIS A 108 23.79 -1.40 20.35
CA HIS A 108 23.74 0.02 20.64
C HIS A 108 22.43 0.40 21.34
N THR A 109 22.48 1.39 22.22
CA THR A 109 21.28 1.99 22.82
C THR A 109 20.70 3.03 21.88
N LEU A 110 19.36 3.11 21.80
CA LEU A 110 18.69 4.15 21.03
C LEU A 110 18.91 5.53 21.65
N ASP A 111 19.39 6.50 20.86
CA ASP A 111 19.50 7.90 21.26
C ASP A 111 18.21 8.65 20.91
N GLU A 112 17.32 8.80 21.89
CA GLU A 112 16.05 9.51 21.71
C GLU A 112 16.24 10.98 21.31
N THR A 113 17.30 11.64 21.81
CA THR A 113 17.57 13.07 21.56
C THR A 113 18.04 13.32 20.12
N LEU A 114 18.74 12.35 19.55
CA LEU A 114 19.08 12.35 18.13
C LEU A 114 17.83 12.15 17.27
N THR A 115 16.96 11.21 17.63
CA THR A 115 15.72 10.98 16.90
C THR A 115 14.83 12.22 16.87
N GLU A 116 14.71 12.96 17.97
CA GLU A 116 13.92 14.20 18.03
C GLU A 116 14.38 15.28 17.03
N ARG A 117 15.65 15.24 16.60
CA ARG A 117 16.22 16.16 15.61
C ARG A 117 16.10 15.64 14.17
N CYS A 118 15.66 14.41 13.97
CA CYS A 118 15.51 13.78 12.66
C CYS A 118 14.07 13.91 12.13
N ASN A 119 13.89 13.83 10.81
CA ASN A 119 12.56 13.82 10.21
C ASN A 119 11.83 12.50 10.52
N TYR A 120 12.57 11.39 10.46
CA TYR A 120 12.01 10.05 10.67
C TYR A 120 12.98 9.15 11.45
N GLU A 121 12.44 8.06 11.99
CA GLU A 121 13.17 6.97 12.64
C GLU A 121 12.78 5.65 11.97
N TYR A 122 13.79 4.86 11.58
CA TYR A 122 13.60 3.54 11.00
C TYR A 122 14.22 2.47 11.90
N LEU A 123 13.37 1.63 12.47
CA LEU A 123 13.77 0.50 13.30
C LEU A 123 13.85 -0.76 12.44
N TYR A 124 14.87 -1.58 12.66
CA TYR A 124 15.05 -2.83 11.91
C TYR A 124 15.79 -3.89 12.73
N THR A 125 15.71 -5.14 12.27
CA THR A 125 16.48 -6.28 12.77
C THR A 125 17.51 -6.73 11.73
N LYS A 126 18.67 -7.22 12.17
CA LYS A 126 19.67 -7.83 11.27
C LYS A 126 19.22 -9.20 10.77
N SER A 127 18.58 -9.99 11.63
CA SER A 127 18.15 -11.35 11.26
C SER A 127 16.76 -11.70 11.83
N PRO A 128 15.72 -11.79 10.99
CA PRO A 128 15.72 -11.52 9.55
C PRO A 128 15.72 -10.01 9.24
N PHE A 129 16.41 -9.60 8.18
CA PHE A 129 16.24 -8.27 7.60
C PHE A 129 15.10 -8.30 6.55
N VAL A 130 14.13 -7.40 6.66
CA VAL A 130 12.94 -7.41 5.82
C VAL A 130 12.99 -6.25 4.82
N ARG A 131 13.58 -6.49 3.64
CA ARG A 131 13.77 -5.44 2.63
C ARG A 131 12.47 -4.74 2.19
N ARG A 132 11.37 -5.49 2.01
CA ARG A 132 10.06 -4.93 1.64
C ARG A 132 9.56 -3.87 2.61
N ASP A 133 9.99 -3.93 3.87
CA ASP A 133 9.65 -2.95 4.89
C ASP A 133 10.29 -1.59 4.61
N VAL A 134 11.58 -1.57 4.25
CA VAL A 134 12.28 -0.36 3.80
C VAL A 134 11.58 0.25 2.58
N ALA A 135 11.24 -0.58 1.59
CA ALA A 135 10.55 -0.13 0.37
C ALA A 135 9.20 0.51 0.68
N ARG A 136 8.41 -0.10 1.57
CA ARG A 136 7.10 0.45 1.98
C ARG A 136 7.26 1.74 2.79
N PHE A 137 8.13 1.75 3.79
CA PHE A 137 8.42 2.92 4.60
C PHE A 137 8.87 4.10 3.72
N LEU A 138 9.87 3.91 2.87
CA LEU A 138 10.37 4.95 1.96
C LEU A 138 9.30 5.40 0.97
N SER A 139 8.56 4.47 0.36
CA SER A 139 7.49 4.81 -0.56
C SER A 139 6.45 5.72 0.11
N PHE A 140 6.15 5.48 1.38
CA PHE A 140 5.18 6.26 2.14
C PHE A 140 5.72 7.64 2.56
N ILE A 141 6.88 7.71 3.23
CA ILE A 141 7.42 8.98 3.73
C ILE A 141 7.84 9.94 2.61
N LEU A 142 8.16 9.40 1.43
CA LEU A 142 8.47 10.17 0.23
C LEU A 142 7.21 10.55 -0.58
N GLY A 143 6.01 10.18 -0.10
CA GLY A 143 4.74 10.49 -0.74
C GLY A 143 4.50 9.77 -2.07
N GLN A 144 5.25 8.71 -2.37
CA GLN A 144 5.16 7.94 -3.62
C GLN A 144 3.97 6.97 -3.61
N ILE A 145 3.54 6.54 -2.43
CA ILE A 145 2.26 5.84 -2.21
C ILE A 145 1.34 6.67 -1.32
N GLY A 146 0.02 6.57 -1.53
CA GLY A 146 -0.97 7.40 -0.87
C GLY A 146 -2.18 6.59 -0.41
N HIS A 147 -2.02 5.82 0.67
CA HIS A 147 -3.08 4.94 1.19
C HIS A 147 -4.41 5.66 1.38
N HIS A 148 -4.43 6.87 1.95
CA HIS A 148 -5.67 7.64 2.14
C HIS A 148 -6.38 7.99 0.83
N ARG A 149 -5.62 8.42 -0.18
CA ARG A 149 -6.17 8.73 -1.52
C ARG A 149 -6.75 7.47 -2.17
N ASP A 150 -6.08 6.34 -2.02
CA ASP A 150 -6.51 5.10 -2.66
C ASP A 150 -7.72 4.48 -1.94
N LEU A 151 -7.76 4.56 -0.61
CA LEU A 151 -8.92 4.16 0.19
C LEU A 151 -10.13 5.07 0.01
N ALA A 152 -9.94 6.37 -0.24
CA ALA A 152 -11.03 7.30 -0.53
C ALA A 152 -11.80 6.98 -1.83
N LYS A 153 -11.22 6.17 -2.73
CA LYS A 153 -11.89 5.68 -3.94
C LYS A 153 -12.85 4.51 -3.66
N LYS A 154 -12.74 3.88 -2.49
CA LYS A 154 -13.60 2.76 -2.10
C LYS A 154 -14.93 3.26 -1.57
N ALA A 155 -16.02 2.58 -1.93
CA ALA A 155 -17.35 2.89 -1.41
C ALA A 155 -17.48 2.66 0.10
N ARG A 156 -16.72 1.71 0.63
CA ARG A 156 -16.64 1.38 2.06
C ARG A 156 -15.21 1.02 2.44
N THR A 157 -14.83 1.39 3.65
CA THR A 157 -13.55 1.05 4.26
C THR A 157 -13.75 0.51 5.68
N THR A 158 -12.90 -0.43 6.05
CA THR A 158 -12.91 -1.10 7.37
C THR A 158 -11.53 -1.04 8.00
N LEU A 159 -11.46 -1.18 9.33
CA LEU A 159 -10.19 -1.36 10.03
C LEU A 159 -10.31 -2.49 11.04
N ILE A 160 -9.22 -3.20 11.30
CA ILE A 160 -9.13 -4.17 12.39
C ILE A 160 -8.20 -3.64 13.48
N SER A 161 -8.66 -3.68 14.73
CA SER A 161 -7.85 -3.25 15.88
C SER A 161 -7.09 -4.43 16.48
N THR A 162 -5.78 -4.31 16.59
CA THR A 162 -4.96 -5.25 17.37
C THR A 162 -5.24 -5.01 18.86
N THR A 163 -5.84 -5.99 19.52
CA THR A 163 -6.18 -5.94 20.95
C THR A 163 -5.25 -6.81 21.80
N PHE A 164 -4.10 -7.19 21.23
CA PHE A 164 -3.10 -8.01 21.88
C PHE A 164 -2.21 -7.15 22.80
N PRO A 165 -1.78 -7.67 23.96
CA PRO A 165 -0.79 -6.99 24.80
C PRO A 165 0.61 -6.93 24.16
N ASP A 166 0.85 -7.77 23.16
CA ASP A 166 2.06 -7.86 22.34
C ASP A 166 1.67 -8.32 20.91
N VAL A 167 2.11 -7.59 19.90
CA VAL A 167 1.87 -7.85 18.47
C VAL A 167 2.37 -9.23 18.06
N HIS A 168 3.42 -9.78 18.70
CA HIS A 168 3.92 -11.12 18.40
C HIS A 168 2.84 -12.19 18.51
N ALA A 169 1.85 -12.01 19.39
CA ALA A 169 0.71 -12.93 19.54
C ALA A 169 -0.23 -12.93 18.32
N ALA A 170 -0.27 -11.85 17.53
CA ALA A 170 -1.09 -11.76 16.33
C ALA A 170 -0.44 -12.40 15.11
N LEU A 171 0.90 -12.42 15.05
CA LEU A 171 1.66 -12.75 13.84
C LEU A 171 1.29 -14.10 13.19
N PRO A 172 1.07 -15.20 13.92
CA PRO A 172 0.74 -16.48 13.29
C PRO A 172 -0.57 -16.46 12.49
N ASN A 173 -1.49 -15.55 12.81
CA ASN A 173 -2.82 -15.45 12.19
C ASN A 173 -3.06 -14.10 11.52
N LEU A 174 -2.06 -13.22 11.43
CA LEU A 174 -2.24 -11.83 11.00
C LEU A 174 -2.84 -11.74 9.59
N ASP A 175 -2.38 -12.59 8.67
CA ASP A 175 -2.89 -12.64 7.30
C ASP A 175 -4.38 -12.96 7.27
N ILE A 176 -4.84 -13.87 8.12
CA ILE A 176 -6.26 -14.26 8.25
C ILE A 176 -7.05 -13.14 8.93
N LEU A 177 -6.54 -12.60 10.04
CA LEU A 177 -7.16 -11.50 10.79
C LEU A 177 -7.41 -10.28 9.90
N SER A 178 -6.51 -10.02 8.96
CA SER A 178 -6.54 -8.84 8.09
C SER A 178 -7.49 -8.96 6.88
N VAL A 179 -8.09 -10.14 6.63
CA VAL A 179 -9.00 -10.35 5.51
C VAL A 179 -10.22 -9.43 5.65
N GLY A 180 -10.49 -8.64 4.61
CA GLY A 180 -11.58 -7.66 4.61
C GLY A 180 -11.27 -6.37 5.36
N ALA A 181 -10.07 -6.20 5.92
CA ALA A 181 -9.60 -4.95 6.51
C ALA A 181 -8.85 -4.08 5.49
N ASP A 182 -9.06 -2.76 5.57
CA ASP A 182 -8.35 -1.77 4.77
C ASP A 182 -7.23 -1.06 5.51
N ALA A 183 -7.23 -1.17 6.85
CA ALA A 183 -6.20 -0.67 7.73
C ALA A 183 -6.12 -1.54 8.99
N ILE A 184 -4.97 -1.49 9.66
CA ILE A 184 -4.77 -2.14 10.96
C ILE A 184 -4.49 -1.08 12.03
N GLU A 185 -5.25 -1.11 13.11
CA GLU A 185 -5.04 -0.21 14.25
C GLU A 185 -4.14 -0.88 15.30
N ILE A 186 -3.05 -0.21 15.67
CA ILE A 186 -2.25 -0.56 16.84
C ILE A 186 -2.74 0.25 18.05
N ARG A 187 -3.31 -0.48 19.02
CA ARG A 187 -3.80 0.10 20.28
C ARG A 187 -2.67 0.14 21.30
N VAL A 188 -1.90 1.23 21.26
CA VAL A 188 -0.71 1.43 22.10
C VAL A 188 -1.06 1.37 23.58
N ASP A 189 -2.25 1.84 23.95
CA ASP A 189 -2.76 1.79 25.31
C ASP A 189 -3.02 0.35 25.81
N LEU A 190 -3.18 -0.62 24.92
CA LEU A 190 -3.39 -2.03 25.29
C LEU A 190 -2.09 -2.83 25.36
N LEU A 191 -0.99 -2.30 24.82
CA LEU A 191 0.32 -2.94 24.88
C LEU A 191 0.82 -3.03 26.32
N ARG A 192 1.49 -4.15 26.66
CA ARG A 192 2.02 -4.40 28.00
C ARG A 192 3.49 -4.77 27.91
N GLU A 193 4.35 -3.81 28.16
CA GLU A 193 5.80 -4.01 28.24
C GLU A 193 6.17 -4.75 29.54
N PRO A 194 6.79 -5.94 29.48
CA PRO A 194 7.20 -6.67 30.68
C PRO A 194 8.42 -6.02 31.34
N LEU A 195 8.46 -6.01 32.68
CA LEU A 195 9.59 -5.49 33.46
C LEU A 195 10.49 -6.63 33.98
N PRO A 196 11.82 -6.42 34.13
CA PRO A 196 12.75 -7.46 34.62
C PRO A 196 12.40 -8.06 35.98
N GLY A 197 11.76 -7.29 36.87
CA GLY A 197 11.33 -7.73 38.20
C GLY A 197 9.95 -8.42 38.22
N GLY A 198 9.37 -8.70 37.07
CA GLY A 198 7.96 -9.09 36.93
C GLY A 198 7.02 -7.90 36.87
N GLY A 199 5.77 -8.16 36.47
CA GLY A 199 4.79 -7.10 36.19
C GLY A 199 5.00 -6.43 34.84
N PHE A 200 4.34 -5.29 34.64
CA PHE A 200 4.32 -4.56 33.38
C PHE A 200 4.44 -3.07 33.62
N SER A 201 5.03 -2.34 32.67
CA SER A 201 5.05 -0.88 32.72
C SER A 201 3.63 -0.31 32.68
N ASN A 202 3.39 0.78 33.42
CA ASN A 202 2.11 1.49 33.39
C ASN A 202 1.86 2.13 32.02
N VAL A 203 2.92 2.67 31.41
CA VAL A 203 2.92 3.18 30.04
C VAL A 203 4.09 2.50 29.32
N PRO A 204 3.86 1.78 28.23
CA PRO A 204 4.94 1.10 27.50
C PRO A 204 5.94 2.12 26.96
N SER A 205 7.24 1.87 27.11
CA SER A 205 8.32 2.74 26.63
C SER A 205 8.24 2.94 25.12
N LEU A 206 8.72 4.08 24.61
CA LEU A 206 8.79 4.32 23.16
C LEU A 206 9.63 3.26 22.45
N LYS A 207 10.69 2.77 23.10
CA LYS A 207 11.49 1.65 22.59
C LYS A 207 10.60 0.44 22.32
N TYR A 208 9.86 -0.02 23.32
CA TYR A 208 8.97 -1.18 23.18
C TYR A 208 7.89 -0.91 22.12
N VAL A 209 7.22 0.25 22.15
CA VAL A 209 6.18 0.58 21.16
C VAL A 209 6.74 0.62 19.73
N GLY A 210 7.94 1.16 19.54
CA GLY A 210 8.60 1.19 18.24
C GLY A 210 8.89 -0.20 17.69
N GLU A 211 9.41 -1.11 18.53
CA GLU A 211 9.63 -2.51 18.17
C GLU A 211 8.33 -3.22 17.77
N GLN A 212 7.21 -2.88 18.42
CA GLN A 212 5.88 -3.41 18.11
C GLN A 212 5.35 -2.89 16.76
N VAL A 213 5.53 -1.59 16.47
CA VAL A 213 5.19 -0.98 15.18
C VAL A 213 6.03 -1.58 14.05
N MET A 214 7.35 -1.71 14.25
CA MET A 214 8.27 -2.34 13.31
C MET A 214 7.84 -3.78 13.00
N THR A 215 7.64 -4.58 14.05
CA THR A 215 7.21 -5.98 13.92
C THR A 215 5.90 -6.11 13.16
N LEU A 216 4.92 -5.23 13.43
CA LEU A 216 3.65 -5.22 12.71
C LEU A 216 3.84 -4.88 11.23
N ARG A 217 4.56 -3.79 10.93
CA ARG A 217 4.78 -3.30 9.56
C ARG A 217 5.47 -4.34 8.68
N GLN A 218 6.45 -5.06 9.21
CA GLN A 218 7.16 -6.13 8.49
C GLN A 218 6.26 -7.32 8.11
N ARG A 219 5.07 -7.44 8.71
CA ARG A 219 4.17 -8.60 8.61
C ARG A 219 2.82 -8.30 7.96
N THR A 220 2.55 -7.06 7.52
CA THR A 220 1.30 -6.73 6.83
C THR A 220 1.51 -5.62 5.81
N GLU A 221 0.86 -5.69 4.64
CA GLU A 221 0.83 -4.61 3.65
C GLU A 221 -0.19 -3.50 3.96
N LEU A 222 -1.06 -3.69 4.97
CA LEU A 222 -2.06 -2.69 5.35
C LEU A 222 -1.42 -1.43 5.93
N PRO A 223 -2.04 -0.24 5.71
CA PRO A 223 -1.66 0.97 6.44
C PRO A 223 -1.95 0.82 7.94
N ILE A 224 -1.06 1.36 8.77
CA ILE A 224 -1.15 1.33 10.23
C ILE A 224 -1.83 2.60 10.74
N ILE A 225 -2.82 2.42 11.61
CA ILE A 225 -3.42 3.47 12.43
C ILE A 225 -2.83 3.38 13.83
N PHE A 226 -2.09 4.39 14.24
CA PHE A 226 -1.50 4.46 15.58
C PHE A 226 -2.44 5.18 16.55
N THR A 227 -2.86 4.49 17.61
CA THR A 227 -3.86 4.99 18.55
C THR A 227 -3.39 4.90 20.00
N THR A 228 -3.32 6.05 20.68
CA THR A 228 -3.16 6.17 22.14
C THR A 228 -4.51 6.51 22.76
N ARG A 229 -5.39 5.52 22.99
CA ARG A 229 -6.74 5.79 23.51
C ARG A 229 -6.69 6.16 25.00
N CYS A 230 -7.25 7.29 25.39
CA CYS A 230 -7.22 7.74 26.78
C CYS A 230 -8.21 7.01 27.70
N VAL A 231 -8.00 7.12 29.02
CA VAL A 231 -8.88 6.48 30.03
C VAL A 231 -10.34 6.95 29.98
N ASN A 232 -10.61 8.23 29.74
CA ASN A 232 -11.98 8.75 29.64
C ASN A 232 -12.72 8.27 28.38
N GLU A 233 -11.97 7.86 27.36
CA GLU A 233 -12.50 7.25 26.14
C GLU A 233 -12.35 5.72 26.15
N ASN A 234 -12.35 5.10 27.34
CA ASN A 234 -12.30 3.66 27.55
C ASN A 234 -11.04 2.96 26.98
N GLY A 235 -9.92 3.69 26.93
CA GLY A 235 -8.59 3.16 26.75
C GLY A 235 -7.85 3.03 28.08
N ARG A 236 -6.52 2.96 28.01
CA ARG A 236 -5.64 2.88 29.19
C ARG A 236 -4.52 3.92 29.19
N PHE A 237 -4.45 4.78 28.18
CA PHE A 237 -3.41 5.82 28.13
C PHE A 237 -3.75 6.94 29.14
N PRO A 238 -2.80 7.33 30.01
CA PRO A 238 -3.06 8.27 31.10
C PRO A 238 -3.30 9.70 30.58
N MET A 239 -4.18 10.45 31.23
CA MET A 239 -4.59 11.80 30.79
C MET A 239 -3.93 12.94 31.58
N ASP A 240 -3.17 12.62 32.62
CA ASP A 240 -2.60 13.62 33.53
C ASP A 240 -1.60 14.56 32.84
N ASP A 241 -0.96 14.09 31.76
CA ASP A 241 0.02 14.83 30.97
C ASP A 241 -0.30 14.75 29.46
N PRO A 242 -0.92 15.77 28.86
CA PRO A 242 -1.15 15.84 27.42
C PRO A 242 0.12 15.82 26.58
N SER A 243 1.27 16.24 27.13
CA SER A 243 2.55 16.24 26.41
C SER A 243 3.04 14.82 26.11
N LEU A 244 2.60 13.84 26.91
CA LEU A 244 2.84 12.43 26.64
C LEU A 244 2.17 11.98 25.33
N PHE A 245 0.95 12.43 25.03
CA PHE A 245 0.30 12.14 23.75
C PHE A 245 1.07 12.76 22.59
N LEU A 246 1.49 14.02 22.73
CA LEU A 246 2.32 14.69 21.73
C LEU A 246 3.60 13.86 21.47
N LYS A 247 4.31 13.42 22.51
CA LYS A 247 5.53 12.61 22.38
C LYS A 247 5.29 11.33 21.57
N TYR A 248 4.24 10.57 21.89
CA TYR A 248 3.94 9.29 21.23
C TYR A 248 3.41 9.48 19.81
N LEU A 249 2.52 10.45 19.58
CA LEU A 249 1.96 10.73 18.26
C LEU A 249 3.00 11.34 17.31
N SER A 250 3.88 12.21 17.80
CA SER A 250 5.04 12.69 17.05
C SER A 250 6.00 11.55 16.69
N ARG A 251 6.24 10.62 17.63
CA ARG A 251 7.08 9.45 17.34
C ARG A 251 6.43 8.51 16.31
N ALA A 252 5.11 8.34 16.34
CA ALA A 252 4.39 7.57 15.33
C ALA A 252 4.51 8.17 13.92
N ILE A 253 4.50 9.50 13.80
CA ILE A 253 4.80 10.19 12.54
C ILE A 253 6.24 9.89 12.09
N GLN A 254 7.22 9.96 13.01
CA GLN A 254 8.62 9.64 12.71
C GLN A 254 8.83 8.17 12.30
N TRP A 255 8.05 7.22 12.84
CA TRP A 255 8.03 5.83 12.38
C TRP A 255 7.27 5.61 11.05
N GLY A 256 6.75 6.69 10.45
CA GLY A 256 6.02 6.64 9.19
C GLY A 256 4.67 5.93 9.30
N CYS A 257 3.97 6.00 10.43
CA CYS A 257 2.60 5.47 10.52
C CYS A 257 1.67 6.23 9.58
N GLU A 258 0.88 5.51 8.79
CA GLU A 258 0.02 6.09 7.74
C GLU A 258 -1.09 6.96 8.34
N TYR A 259 -1.59 6.59 9.51
CA TYR A 259 -2.55 7.35 10.29
C TYR A 259 -2.15 7.46 11.76
N ILE A 260 -2.49 8.59 12.36
CA ILE A 260 -2.48 8.79 13.81
C ILE A 260 -3.89 9.17 14.28
N ASP A 261 -4.37 8.56 15.36
CA ASP A 261 -5.65 8.88 15.99
C ASP A 261 -5.41 9.97 17.05
N VAL A 262 -5.93 11.18 16.80
CA VAL A 262 -5.72 12.37 17.63
C VAL A 262 -7.04 12.74 18.31
N GLU A 263 -7.09 12.61 19.63
CA GLU A 263 -8.32 12.82 20.39
C GLU A 263 -8.66 14.32 20.59
N LEU A 264 -9.94 14.66 20.48
CA LEU A 264 -10.43 16.04 20.53
C LEU A 264 -10.32 16.72 21.90
N TRP A 265 -10.09 15.97 22.97
CA TRP A 265 -9.85 16.55 24.30
C TRP A 265 -8.46 17.19 24.40
N LEU A 266 -7.51 16.80 23.54
CA LEU A 266 -6.16 17.37 23.53
C LEU A 266 -6.22 18.89 23.29
N PRO A 267 -5.36 19.68 23.98
CA PRO A 267 -5.20 21.10 23.74
C PRO A 267 -5.06 21.42 22.25
N GLU A 268 -5.64 22.54 21.81
CA GLU A 268 -5.60 22.91 20.40
C GLU A 268 -4.17 23.09 19.88
N GLU A 269 -3.28 23.59 20.73
CA GLU A 269 -1.87 23.79 20.41
C GLU A 269 -1.20 22.48 20.01
N ILE A 270 -1.48 21.38 20.74
CA ILE A 270 -0.97 20.04 20.44
C ILE A 270 -1.57 19.52 19.13
N ARG A 271 -2.90 19.67 18.95
CA ARG A 271 -3.58 19.21 17.73
C ARG A 271 -3.06 19.94 16.48
N ARG A 272 -2.86 21.26 16.58
CA ARG A 272 -2.28 22.09 15.52
C ARG A 272 -0.84 21.69 15.22
N GLU A 273 0.00 21.52 16.25
CA GLU A 273 1.40 21.11 16.08
C GLU A 273 1.51 19.77 15.35
N LEU A 274 0.69 18.79 15.74
CA LEU A 274 0.64 17.49 15.04
C LEU A 274 0.19 17.67 13.58
N ALA A 275 -0.81 18.51 13.31
CA ALA A 275 -1.27 18.78 11.94
C ALA A 275 -0.20 19.45 11.06
N GLU A 276 0.59 20.36 11.62
CA GLU A 276 1.68 21.05 10.93
C GLU A 276 2.88 20.12 10.67
N LYS A 277 3.12 19.15 11.56
CA LYS A 277 4.27 18.23 11.52
C LYS A 277 3.95 16.82 10.97
N LYS A 278 2.71 16.53 10.56
CA LYS A 278 2.28 15.17 10.16
C LYS A 278 2.98 14.60 8.92
N GLY A 279 3.63 15.44 8.11
CA GLY A 279 4.27 14.98 6.88
C GLY A 279 3.27 14.28 5.96
N THR A 280 3.53 13.03 5.60
CA THR A 280 2.64 12.20 4.77
C THR A 280 1.54 11.48 5.58
N SER A 281 1.68 11.40 6.91
CA SER A 281 0.68 10.83 7.81
C SER A 281 -0.64 11.60 7.77
N LYS A 282 -1.71 10.89 8.10
CA LYS A 282 -3.06 11.43 8.16
C LYS A 282 -3.61 11.40 9.57
N ILE A 283 -4.38 12.43 9.93
CA ILE A 283 -4.97 12.57 11.25
C ILE A 283 -6.41 12.06 11.20
N ILE A 284 -6.69 11.06 12.02
CA ILE A 284 -8.04 10.69 12.40
C ILE A 284 -8.37 11.48 13.66
N SER A 285 -9.15 12.56 13.53
CA SER A 285 -9.60 13.35 14.68
C SER A 285 -10.71 12.59 15.39
N ALA A 286 -10.43 12.08 16.59
CA ALA A 286 -11.30 11.16 17.29
C ALA A 286 -11.99 11.79 18.51
N PHE A 287 -13.21 11.33 18.78
CA PHE A 287 -13.91 11.60 20.02
C PHE A 287 -14.79 10.40 20.38
N HIS A 288 -14.79 10.03 21.65
CA HIS A 288 -15.68 8.99 22.17
C HIS A 288 -16.50 9.50 23.35
N ASP A 289 -17.78 9.12 23.39
CA ASP A 289 -18.65 9.38 24.54
C ASP A 289 -19.17 8.06 25.12
N PHE A 290 -18.86 7.79 26.38
CA PHE A 290 -19.33 6.61 27.11
C PHE A 290 -20.43 6.96 28.14
N SER A 291 -20.95 8.19 28.12
CA SER A 291 -21.91 8.67 29.12
C SER A 291 -23.30 8.01 28.98
N GLY A 292 -23.63 7.53 27.77
CA GLY A 292 -24.96 7.03 27.44
C GLY A 292 -26.02 8.14 27.27
N ASN A 293 -25.63 9.41 27.38
CA ASN A 293 -26.50 10.58 27.34
C ASN A 293 -26.26 11.49 26.12
N PHE A 294 -25.37 11.08 25.21
CA PHE A 294 -25.06 11.84 24.01
C PHE A 294 -26.29 12.04 23.10
N LYS A 295 -26.37 13.19 22.43
CA LYS A 295 -27.47 13.54 21.52
C LYS A 295 -26.93 14.00 20.18
N TRP A 296 -27.13 13.18 19.14
CA TRP A 296 -26.71 13.49 17.77
C TRP A 296 -27.36 14.76 17.22
N THR A 297 -28.55 15.09 17.71
CA THR A 297 -29.32 16.30 17.34
C THR A 297 -28.89 17.57 18.04
N ALA A 298 -28.00 17.49 19.04
CA ALA A 298 -27.56 18.67 19.78
C ALA A 298 -26.57 19.54 18.97
N PRO A 299 -26.61 20.88 19.09
CA PRO A 299 -25.66 21.78 18.43
C PRO A 299 -24.20 21.45 18.73
N ARG A 300 -23.91 21.02 19.97
CA ARG A 300 -22.58 20.58 20.40
C ARG A 300 -21.99 19.48 19.51
N THR A 301 -22.82 18.60 18.95
CA THR A 301 -22.36 17.50 18.08
C THR A 301 -21.78 18.04 16.76
N GLN A 302 -22.39 19.09 16.20
CA GLN A 302 -21.84 19.79 15.06
C GLN A 302 -20.54 20.53 15.43
N GLU A 303 -20.48 21.18 16.58
CA GLU A 303 -19.25 21.84 17.07
C GLU A 303 -18.09 20.84 17.23
N LEU A 304 -18.36 19.63 17.74
CA LEU A 304 -17.36 18.56 17.82
C LEU A 304 -16.84 18.17 16.44
N PHE A 305 -17.73 18.03 15.45
CA PHE A 305 -17.31 17.75 14.08
C PHE A 305 -16.45 18.89 13.51
N GLU A 306 -16.88 20.14 13.65
CA GLU A 306 -16.16 21.31 13.12
C GLU A 306 -14.76 21.46 13.75
N ARG A 307 -14.65 21.24 15.07
CA ARG A 307 -13.35 21.22 15.78
C ARG A 307 -12.44 20.09 15.29
N GLY A 308 -13.00 18.93 14.96
CA GLY A 308 -12.23 17.83 14.40
C GLY A 308 -11.82 18.07 12.96
N ALA A 309 -12.72 18.65 12.17
CA ALA A 309 -12.49 18.97 10.76
C ALA A 309 -11.37 20.00 10.56
N GLN A 310 -11.08 20.84 11.56
CA GLN A 310 -10.02 21.83 11.50
C GLN A 310 -8.63 21.23 11.28
N TYR A 311 -8.35 20.04 11.85
CA TYR A 311 -7.02 19.42 11.80
C TYR A 311 -7.04 17.95 11.32
N GLY A 312 -8.22 17.32 11.23
CA GLY A 312 -8.38 15.93 10.82
C GLY A 312 -8.51 15.76 9.30
N ASP A 313 -7.83 14.74 8.76
CA ASP A 313 -8.10 14.22 7.41
C ASP A 313 -9.32 13.25 7.41
N VAL A 314 -9.71 12.76 8.58
CA VAL A 314 -10.95 12.02 8.86
C VAL A 314 -11.48 12.49 10.22
N VAL A 315 -12.79 12.68 10.35
CA VAL A 315 -13.42 12.94 11.65
C VAL A 315 -14.13 11.68 12.13
N LYS A 316 -13.85 11.27 13.37
CA LYS A 316 -14.34 10.05 14.02
C LYS A 316 -15.08 10.41 15.30
N ILE A 317 -16.37 10.08 15.38
CA ILE A 317 -17.20 10.31 16.59
C ILE A 317 -17.96 9.03 16.93
N TYR A 318 -17.59 8.37 18.01
CA TYR A 318 -18.22 7.13 18.46
C TYR A 318 -18.89 7.32 19.83
N VAL A 319 -20.18 7.01 19.95
CA VAL A 319 -20.92 7.30 21.19
C VAL A 319 -21.69 6.09 21.67
N LEU A 320 -21.76 5.88 22.99
CA LEU A 320 -22.56 4.83 23.58
C LEU A 320 -24.02 5.26 23.59
N VAL A 321 -24.91 4.40 23.07
CA VAL A 321 -26.34 4.69 22.97
C VAL A 321 -27.18 3.61 23.63
N ASN A 322 -28.41 3.97 23.97
CA ASN A 322 -29.33 3.10 24.67
C ASN A 322 -30.62 2.83 23.88
N SER A 323 -30.83 3.49 22.74
CA SER A 323 -32.05 3.32 21.94
C SER A 323 -31.78 3.19 20.44
N MET A 324 -32.72 2.56 19.73
CA MET A 324 -32.66 2.46 18.27
C MET A 324 -32.77 3.83 17.60
N GLN A 325 -33.50 4.76 18.22
CA GLN A 325 -33.69 6.12 17.71
C GLN A 325 -32.36 6.85 17.52
N ASP A 326 -31.40 6.63 18.42
CA ASP A 326 -30.07 7.24 18.35
C ASP A 326 -29.32 6.86 17.06
N ASN A 327 -29.62 5.70 16.45
CA ASN A 327 -29.04 5.32 15.15
C ASN A 327 -29.62 6.15 14.00
N TYR A 328 -30.93 6.42 14.02
CA TYR A 328 -31.55 7.25 12.99
C TYR A 328 -31.08 8.70 13.09
N GLU A 329 -30.90 9.21 14.31
CA GLU A 329 -30.35 10.54 14.54
C GLU A 329 -28.90 10.65 14.04
N LEU A 330 -28.07 9.63 14.26
CA LEU A 330 -26.71 9.58 13.70
C LEU A 330 -26.75 9.62 12.17
N GLU A 331 -27.58 8.83 11.51
CA GLU A 331 -27.61 8.82 10.03
C GLU A 331 -28.17 10.12 9.45
N TYR A 332 -29.13 10.76 10.14
CA TYR A 332 -29.56 12.12 9.80
C TYR A 332 -28.42 13.14 9.95
N PHE A 333 -27.68 13.08 11.06
CA PHE A 333 -26.50 13.92 11.28
C PHE A 333 -25.43 13.69 10.21
N ARG A 334 -25.10 12.43 9.89
CA ARG A 334 -24.14 12.05 8.85
C ARG A 334 -24.52 12.66 7.51
N SER A 335 -25.77 12.50 7.07
CA SER A 335 -26.28 13.05 5.81
C SER A 335 -26.16 14.58 5.78
N THR A 336 -26.56 15.24 6.87
CA THR A 336 -26.52 16.71 6.99
C THR A 336 -25.09 17.24 6.94
N ILE A 337 -24.19 16.65 7.74
CA ILE A 337 -22.80 17.09 7.83
C ILE A 337 -22.02 16.81 6.56
N GLN A 338 -22.18 15.64 5.93
CA GLN A 338 -21.45 15.32 4.70
C GLN A 338 -21.98 16.09 3.48
N THR A 339 -23.23 16.55 3.50
CA THR A 339 -23.74 17.51 2.50
C THR A 339 -23.15 18.90 2.70
N LYS A 340 -23.03 19.35 3.96
CA LYS A 340 -22.49 20.67 4.30
C LYS A 340 -20.97 20.75 4.16
N TYR A 341 -20.27 19.68 4.52
CA TYR A 341 -18.81 19.56 4.53
C TYR A 341 -18.40 18.31 3.72
N PRO A 342 -18.11 18.47 2.41
CA PRO A 342 -17.68 17.35 1.56
C PRO A 342 -16.35 16.72 1.99
N HIS A 343 -15.54 17.46 2.76
CA HIS A 343 -14.31 16.99 3.36
C HIS A 343 -14.12 17.68 4.74
N PRO A 344 -13.54 16.99 5.75
CA PRO A 344 -13.13 15.59 5.76
C PRO A 344 -14.31 14.59 5.83
N PRO A 345 -14.11 13.33 5.39
CA PRO A 345 -15.09 12.27 5.54
C PRO A 345 -15.37 11.97 7.02
N PHE A 346 -16.61 11.56 7.31
CA PHE A 346 -17.09 11.30 8.66
C PHE A 346 -17.28 9.81 8.97
N SER A 347 -16.54 9.32 9.96
CA SER A 347 -16.70 8.01 10.60
C SER A 347 -17.50 8.17 11.91
N GLY A 348 -18.83 8.08 11.81
CA GLY A 348 -19.73 8.13 12.97
C GLY A 348 -20.24 6.74 13.35
N LEU A 349 -20.26 6.38 14.63
CA LEU A 349 -20.79 5.10 15.11
C LEU A 349 -21.48 5.23 16.47
N ASN A 350 -22.45 4.37 16.69
CA ASN A 350 -23.02 4.10 17.99
C ASN A 350 -22.46 2.76 18.54
N MET A 351 -22.02 2.77 19.79
CA MET A 351 -21.51 1.62 20.52
C MET A 351 -22.64 0.86 21.23
N GLY A 352 -22.35 -0.36 21.65
CA GLY A 352 -23.30 -1.27 22.28
C GLY A 352 -24.09 -2.10 21.26
N PRO A 353 -24.79 -3.16 21.70
CA PRO A 353 -25.59 -4.01 20.80
C PRO A 353 -26.64 -3.22 20.01
N THR A 354 -27.31 -2.25 20.66
CA THR A 354 -28.29 -1.36 20.03
C THR A 354 -27.68 -0.52 18.90
N GLY A 355 -26.39 -0.21 18.98
CA GLY A 355 -25.67 0.59 17.99
C GLY A 355 -25.28 -0.14 16.71
N GLN A 356 -25.49 -1.47 16.61
CA GLN A 356 -25.03 -2.28 15.49
C GLN A 356 -25.51 -1.78 14.11
N LEU A 357 -26.72 -1.19 14.02
CA LEU A 357 -27.20 -0.59 12.77
C LEU A 357 -26.23 0.48 12.24
N SER A 358 -25.74 1.38 13.10
CA SER A 358 -24.81 2.43 12.70
C SER A 358 -23.48 1.88 12.19
N ARG A 359 -23.01 0.75 12.75
CA ARG A 359 -21.79 0.06 12.30
C ARG A 359 -21.95 -0.47 10.88
N THR A 360 -23.10 -1.07 10.60
CA THR A 360 -23.43 -1.58 9.27
C THR A 360 -23.55 -0.45 8.24
N LEU A 361 -24.12 0.69 8.62
CA LEU A 361 -24.32 1.82 7.69
C LEU A 361 -23.08 2.69 7.49
N ASN A 362 -22.17 2.76 8.47
CA ASN A 362 -20.93 3.50 8.35
C ASN A 362 -20.06 2.99 7.19
N ARG A 363 -19.50 3.93 6.44
CA ARG A 363 -18.70 3.66 5.24
C ARG A 363 -17.22 3.98 5.39
N ILE A 364 -16.84 4.73 6.43
CA ILE A 364 -15.50 5.27 6.60
C ILE A 364 -14.85 4.60 7.80
N PHE A 365 -13.80 3.80 7.56
CA PHE A 365 -13.01 3.13 8.58
C PHE A 365 -13.85 2.44 9.66
N THR A 366 -14.84 1.64 9.26
CA THR A 366 -15.66 0.87 10.21
C THR A 366 -14.77 -0.12 10.97
N PRO A 367 -14.65 -0.02 12.31
CA PRO A 367 -13.91 -0.98 13.10
C PRO A 367 -14.61 -2.32 13.10
N ILE A 368 -13.92 -3.35 12.64
CA ILE A 368 -14.37 -4.73 12.61
C ILE A 368 -13.67 -5.59 13.66
N THR A 369 -14.31 -6.68 14.06
CA THR A 369 -13.69 -7.74 14.88
C THR A 369 -13.43 -8.99 14.05
N HIS A 370 -12.73 -9.96 14.62
CA HIS A 370 -12.52 -11.28 14.03
C HIS A 370 -12.58 -12.35 15.14
N PRO A 371 -13.14 -13.55 14.89
CA PRO A 371 -13.24 -14.62 15.91
C PRO A 371 -11.92 -15.05 16.55
N LEU A 372 -10.79 -14.82 15.86
CA LEU A 372 -9.43 -15.13 16.35
C LEU A 372 -8.83 -14.01 17.23
N LEU A 373 -9.50 -12.87 17.42
CA LEU A 373 -9.03 -11.83 18.33
C LEU A 373 -9.29 -12.24 19.80
N PRO A 374 -8.36 -11.95 20.72
CA PRO A 374 -8.49 -12.35 22.12
C PRO A 374 -9.59 -11.58 22.85
N MET A 375 -9.85 -10.35 22.41
CA MET A 375 -10.90 -9.50 22.94
C MET A 375 -11.46 -8.59 21.85
N ILE A 376 -12.74 -8.25 22.01
CA ILE A 376 -13.42 -7.26 21.20
C ILE A 376 -13.02 -5.87 21.71
N ALA A 377 -12.65 -4.94 20.81
CA ALA A 377 -12.14 -3.63 21.19
C ALA A 377 -13.22 -2.69 21.74
N ALA A 378 -14.48 -2.86 21.31
CA ALA A 378 -15.62 -2.08 21.80
C ALA A 378 -16.94 -2.90 21.77
N PRO A 379 -17.87 -2.67 22.70
CA PRO A 379 -19.16 -3.38 22.72
C PRO A 379 -19.95 -3.25 21.40
N GLY A 380 -20.53 -4.36 20.96
CA GLY A 380 -21.35 -4.44 19.76
C GLY A 380 -20.59 -4.39 18.43
N GLN A 381 -19.26 -4.54 18.42
CA GLN A 381 -18.50 -4.69 17.17
C GLN A 381 -18.96 -5.91 16.36
N LEU A 382 -18.85 -5.80 15.05
CA LEU A 382 -19.21 -6.81 14.06
C LEU A 382 -17.98 -7.15 13.23
N SER A 383 -17.88 -8.40 12.77
CA SER A 383 -16.92 -8.79 11.73
C SER A 383 -17.33 -8.21 10.37
N ALA A 384 -16.39 -8.21 9.41
CA ALA A 384 -16.70 -7.84 8.03
C ALA A 384 -17.83 -8.72 7.45
N ALA A 385 -17.81 -10.02 7.77
CA ALA A 385 -18.83 -10.97 7.34
C ALA A 385 -20.23 -10.65 7.88
N GLU A 386 -20.34 -10.31 9.18
CA GLU A 386 -21.62 -9.92 9.78
C GLU A 386 -22.15 -8.62 9.17
N ILE A 387 -21.28 -7.63 8.91
CA ILE A 387 -21.67 -6.37 8.25
C ILE A 387 -22.19 -6.64 6.84
N ASN A 388 -21.47 -7.42 6.03
CA ASN A 388 -21.87 -7.73 4.66
C ASN A 388 -23.18 -8.53 4.62
N THR A 389 -23.34 -9.50 5.53
CA THR A 389 -24.59 -10.27 5.69
C THR A 389 -25.75 -9.35 6.04
N ALA A 390 -25.58 -8.43 6.99
CA ALA A 390 -26.62 -7.48 7.37
C ALA A 390 -26.98 -6.52 6.22
N LEU A 391 -25.98 -6.00 5.49
CA LEU A 391 -26.21 -5.18 4.29
C LEU A 391 -27.01 -5.94 3.23
N HIS A 392 -26.71 -7.22 3.03
CA HIS A 392 -27.46 -8.05 2.11
C HIS A 392 -28.92 -8.23 2.56
N SER A 393 -29.15 -8.59 3.83
CA SER A 393 -30.50 -8.75 4.38
C SER A 393 -31.35 -7.47 4.30
N MET A 394 -30.72 -6.29 4.37
CA MET A 394 -31.38 -4.99 4.20
C MET A 394 -31.54 -4.54 2.74
N GLY A 395 -31.12 -5.35 1.76
CA GLY A 395 -31.14 -5.00 0.35
C GLY A 395 -30.13 -3.92 -0.06
N GLN A 396 -29.20 -3.54 0.84
CA GLN A 396 -28.14 -2.56 0.59
C GLN A 396 -26.92 -3.18 -0.13
N MET A 397 -26.87 -4.51 -0.19
CA MET A 397 -25.90 -5.28 -0.98
C MET A 397 -26.63 -6.36 -1.77
N PRO A 398 -27.11 -6.06 -3.00
CA PRO A 398 -27.80 -7.04 -3.82
C PRO A 398 -26.85 -8.19 -4.18
N LYS A 399 -27.41 -9.40 -4.26
CA LYS A 399 -26.67 -10.56 -4.78
C LYS A 399 -26.37 -10.33 -6.26
N LEU A 400 -25.13 -10.57 -6.65
CA LEU A 400 -24.65 -10.46 -8.03
C LEU A 400 -23.92 -11.74 -8.42
N ASP A 401 -23.93 -12.03 -9.72
CA ASP A 401 -23.18 -13.12 -10.32
C ASP A 401 -21.83 -12.57 -10.82
N ILE A 402 -20.74 -13.03 -10.20
CA ILE A 402 -19.38 -12.70 -10.59
C ILE A 402 -18.82 -13.86 -11.41
N TYR A 403 -18.24 -13.57 -12.57
CA TYR A 403 -17.81 -14.60 -13.51
C TYR A 403 -16.28 -14.74 -13.59
N GLY A 404 -15.80 -15.98 -13.61
CA GLY A 404 -14.50 -16.33 -14.17
C GLY A 404 -14.70 -16.87 -15.57
N ILE A 405 -14.11 -16.22 -16.58
CA ILE A 405 -14.32 -16.59 -17.98
C ILE A 405 -12.99 -17.02 -18.59
N GLY A 406 -12.86 -18.30 -18.94
CA GLY A 406 -11.58 -18.80 -19.44
C GLY A 406 -11.53 -20.27 -19.74
N SER A 407 -10.34 -20.86 -19.65
CA SER A 407 -10.17 -22.31 -19.79
C SER A 407 -10.45 -23.03 -18.47
N PHE A 408 -10.83 -24.32 -18.54
CA PHE A 408 -11.07 -25.19 -17.37
C PHE A 408 -9.96 -25.15 -16.30
N ARG A 409 -8.71 -24.86 -16.68
CA ARG A 409 -7.57 -24.72 -15.75
C ARG A 409 -7.73 -23.59 -14.74
N SER A 410 -8.68 -22.67 -14.93
CA SER A 410 -8.94 -21.53 -14.03
C SER A 410 -9.94 -21.84 -12.91
N THR A 411 -10.37 -23.12 -12.78
CA THR A 411 -11.32 -23.55 -11.74
C THR A 411 -10.76 -23.41 -10.32
N SER A 412 -9.44 -23.55 -10.14
CA SER A 412 -8.77 -23.31 -8.85
C SER A 412 -8.95 -21.87 -8.36
N GLN A 413 -8.84 -20.89 -9.26
CA GLN A 413 -9.11 -19.49 -8.95
C GLN A 413 -10.57 -19.31 -8.53
N ALA A 414 -11.53 -19.94 -9.23
CA ALA A 414 -12.94 -19.86 -8.89
C ALA A 414 -13.23 -20.33 -7.44
N MET A 415 -12.64 -21.45 -7.01
CA MET A 415 -12.76 -21.93 -5.63
C MET A 415 -12.19 -20.95 -4.61
N PHE A 416 -11.09 -20.27 -4.94
CA PHE A 416 -10.50 -19.24 -4.09
C PHE A 416 -11.43 -18.02 -3.94
N PHE A 417 -12.02 -17.52 -5.03
CA PHE A 417 -13.00 -16.43 -4.98
C PHE A 417 -14.23 -16.82 -4.16
N GLU A 418 -14.77 -18.02 -4.36
CA GLU A 418 -15.92 -18.52 -3.60
C GLU A 418 -15.61 -18.59 -2.11
N LYS A 419 -14.44 -19.11 -1.74
CA LYS A 419 -13.98 -19.11 -0.35
C LYS A 419 -13.89 -17.68 0.20
N CYS A 420 -13.28 -16.74 -0.52
CA CYS A 420 -13.21 -15.35 -0.07
C CYS A 420 -14.60 -14.74 0.13
N PHE A 421 -15.55 -15.02 -0.76
CA PHE A 421 -16.91 -14.50 -0.64
C PHE A 421 -17.61 -15.05 0.61
N ASN A 422 -17.46 -16.34 0.87
CA ASN A 422 -18.01 -16.99 2.05
C ASN A 422 -17.39 -16.45 3.35
N GLU A 423 -16.05 -16.37 3.43
CA GLU A 423 -15.34 -15.85 4.61
C GLU A 423 -15.69 -14.38 4.90
N LEU A 424 -15.98 -13.60 3.85
CA LEU A 424 -16.37 -12.19 3.96
C LEU A 424 -17.88 -11.98 4.04
N GLY A 425 -18.70 -13.04 4.11
CA GLY A 425 -20.16 -12.93 4.14
C GLY A 425 -20.76 -12.16 2.96
N LEU A 426 -20.10 -12.18 1.80
CA LEU A 426 -20.59 -11.54 0.59
C LEU A 426 -21.71 -12.38 -0.03
N PRO A 427 -22.82 -11.78 -0.49
CA PRO A 427 -23.94 -12.53 -1.05
C PRO A 427 -23.72 -12.98 -2.50
N HIS A 428 -22.60 -12.58 -3.10
CA HIS A 428 -22.31 -12.82 -4.51
C HIS A 428 -22.09 -14.30 -4.79
N GLN A 429 -22.48 -14.74 -5.99
CA GLN A 429 -22.18 -16.07 -6.47
C GLN A 429 -21.04 -16.01 -7.48
N PHE A 430 -20.02 -16.86 -7.28
CA PHE A 430 -18.97 -17.01 -8.26
C PHE A 430 -19.35 -18.09 -9.28
N LEU A 431 -19.30 -17.78 -10.57
CA LEU A 431 -19.64 -18.68 -11.66
C LEU A 431 -18.48 -18.80 -12.64
N PHE A 432 -18.16 -20.03 -13.04
CA PHE A 432 -17.18 -20.26 -14.09
C PHE A 432 -17.85 -20.49 -15.44
N ALA A 433 -17.38 -19.80 -16.47
CA ALA A 433 -17.81 -20.00 -17.85
C ALA A 433 -16.61 -20.37 -18.72
N GLU A 434 -16.64 -21.59 -19.26
CA GLU A 434 -15.63 -22.01 -20.22
C GLU A 434 -15.76 -21.19 -21.51
N ARG A 435 -14.63 -20.73 -22.03
CA ARG A 435 -14.59 -19.92 -23.24
C ARG A 435 -13.44 -20.34 -24.14
N ALA A 436 -13.79 -20.83 -25.32
CA ALA A 436 -12.83 -21.03 -26.39
C ALA A 436 -12.14 -19.70 -26.78
N PRO A 437 -10.89 -19.74 -27.27
CA PRO A 437 -10.20 -18.54 -27.74
C PRO A 437 -11.05 -17.77 -28.75
N LYS A 438 -11.21 -16.45 -28.54
CA LYS A 438 -12.00 -15.53 -29.39
C LYS A 438 -13.53 -15.70 -29.35
N ALA A 439 -14.08 -16.61 -28.55
CA ALA A 439 -15.54 -16.68 -28.38
C ALA A 439 -16.08 -15.41 -27.67
N SER A 440 -17.27 -14.96 -28.07
CA SER A 440 -17.91 -13.78 -27.48
C SER A 440 -18.40 -14.05 -26.05
N VAL A 441 -18.26 -13.05 -25.19
CA VAL A 441 -18.78 -13.06 -23.81
C VAL A 441 -20.08 -12.27 -23.67
N ASP A 442 -20.62 -11.70 -24.76
CA ASP A 442 -21.76 -10.78 -24.72
C ASP A 442 -23.00 -11.39 -24.06
N HIS A 443 -23.20 -12.69 -24.26
CA HIS A 443 -24.32 -13.42 -23.69
C HIS A 443 -24.23 -13.51 -22.15
N ILE A 444 -23.01 -13.53 -21.60
CA ILE A 444 -22.76 -13.52 -20.15
C ILE A 444 -22.98 -12.11 -19.60
N LEU A 445 -22.42 -11.09 -20.28
CA LEU A 445 -22.54 -9.68 -19.85
C LEU A 445 -23.99 -9.18 -19.84
N ARG A 446 -24.87 -9.78 -20.66
CA ARG A 446 -26.31 -9.42 -20.73
C ARG A 446 -27.19 -10.18 -19.74
N ARG A 447 -26.63 -11.09 -18.93
CA ARG A 447 -27.42 -11.83 -17.95
C ARG A 447 -27.97 -10.88 -16.87
N PRO A 448 -29.18 -11.15 -16.36
CA PRO A 448 -29.65 -10.45 -15.18
C PRO A 448 -28.66 -10.69 -14.03
N ASN A 449 -28.47 -9.69 -13.17
CA ASN A 449 -27.59 -9.74 -12.00
C ASN A 449 -26.09 -9.92 -12.29
N PHE A 450 -25.61 -9.74 -13.52
CA PHE A 450 -24.18 -9.70 -13.80
C PHE A 450 -23.50 -8.63 -12.92
N GLY A 451 -22.53 -9.02 -12.10
CA GLY A 451 -21.80 -8.12 -11.18
C GLY A 451 -20.37 -7.82 -11.59
N GLY A 452 -19.84 -8.52 -12.59
CA GLY A 452 -18.47 -8.35 -13.07
C GLY A 452 -17.86 -9.68 -13.51
N ALA A 453 -16.69 -9.59 -14.14
CA ALA A 453 -15.96 -10.78 -14.57
C ALA A 453 -14.45 -10.58 -14.58
N TYR A 454 -13.71 -11.63 -14.25
CA TYR A 454 -12.32 -11.79 -14.69
C TYR A 454 -12.29 -12.66 -15.96
N ILE A 455 -11.37 -12.37 -16.87
CA ILE A 455 -11.32 -12.96 -18.21
C ILE A 455 -9.89 -13.36 -18.55
N ASN A 456 -9.64 -14.66 -18.70
CA ASN A 456 -8.33 -15.21 -19.05
C ASN A 456 -8.45 -16.30 -20.13
N PRO A 457 -7.87 -16.13 -21.33
CA PRO A 457 -7.07 -14.99 -21.80
C PRO A 457 -7.87 -13.68 -21.91
N PRO A 458 -7.25 -12.49 -21.94
CA PRO A 458 -7.98 -11.23 -22.09
C PRO A 458 -8.73 -11.13 -23.43
N LEU A 459 -9.77 -10.30 -23.46
CA LEU A 459 -10.44 -9.88 -24.70
C LEU A 459 -9.64 -8.78 -25.40
N SER A 460 -9.69 -8.73 -26.72
CA SER A 460 -9.23 -7.56 -27.46
C SER A 460 -10.16 -6.37 -27.18
N ALA A 461 -9.59 -5.22 -26.79
CA ALA A 461 -10.35 -4.00 -26.54
C ALA A 461 -11.06 -3.46 -27.80
N ALA A 462 -10.52 -3.73 -28.99
CA ALA A 462 -11.15 -3.31 -30.25
C ALA A 462 -12.41 -4.13 -30.58
N ASN A 463 -12.48 -5.37 -30.09
CA ASN A 463 -13.57 -6.30 -30.36
C ASN A 463 -14.49 -6.51 -29.16
N SER A 464 -14.16 -5.93 -28.00
CA SER A 464 -15.02 -6.01 -26.83
C SER A 464 -16.23 -5.11 -27.07
N ARG A 465 -17.45 -5.65 -27.02
CA ARG A 465 -18.68 -4.85 -27.09
C ARG A 465 -18.96 -4.13 -25.77
N ILE A 466 -17.91 -3.80 -25.04
CA ILE A 466 -17.95 -3.14 -23.73
C ILE A 466 -17.95 -1.63 -24.01
N PRO A 467 -18.96 -0.89 -23.53
CA PRO A 467 -19.19 0.49 -23.94
C PRO A 467 -18.11 1.46 -23.44
N THR A 468 -17.56 1.20 -22.25
CA THR A 468 -16.56 2.05 -21.62
C THR A 468 -15.31 1.24 -21.33
N LEU A 469 -14.14 1.81 -21.63
CA LEU A 469 -12.84 1.22 -21.32
C LEU A 469 -12.07 2.17 -20.40
N SER A 470 -11.36 1.60 -19.42
CA SER A 470 -10.37 2.34 -18.65
C SER A 470 -9.24 2.83 -19.57
N ASN A 471 -8.50 3.85 -19.14
CA ASN A 471 -7.34 4.34 -19.88
C ASN A 471 -6.29 3.23 -20.05
N ALA A 472 -6.11 2.38 -19.03
CA ALA A 472 -5.21 1.24 -19.09
C ALA A 472 -5.67 0.20 -20.13
N ALA A 473 -6.92 -0.26 -20.07
CA ALA A 473 -7.43 -1.24 -21.03
C ALA A 473 -7.39 -0.72 -22.48
N ARG A 474 -7.68 0.57 -22.68
CA ARG A 474 -7.58 1.22 -24.00
C ARG A 474 -6.14 1.24 -24.51
N ALA A 475 -5.18 1.62 -23.66
CA ALA A 475 -3.77 1.70 -24.05
C ALA A 475 -3.15 0.31 -24.26
N ILE A 476 -3.45 -0.65 -23.39
CA ILE A 476 -2.99 -2.04 -23.50
C ILE A 476 -3.64 -2.75 -24.70
N GLY A 477 -4.84 -2.32 -25.10
CA GLY A 477 -5.60 -2.95 -26.18
C GLY A 477 -6.27 -4.26 -25.76
N GLN A 478 -6.34 -4.52 -24.44
CA GLN A 478 -6.85 -5.76 -23.87
C GLN A 478 -7.69 -5.50 -22.61
N VAL A 479 -8.76 -6.28 -22.45
CA VAL A 479 -9.64 -6.27 -21.27
C VAL A 479 -9.58 -7.65 -20.60
N ASP A 480 -9.05 -7.71 -19.38
CA ASP A 480 -9.06 -8.93 -18.55
C ASP A 480 -10.10 -8.85 -17.42
N THR A 481 -10.69 -7.67 -17.17
CA THR A 481 -11.61 -7.46 -16.05
C THR A 481 -12.77 -6.59 -16.52
N VAL A 482 -14.00 -6.98 -16.19
CA VAL A 482 -15.22 -6.22 -16.48
C VAL A 482 -15.88 -5.83 -15.18
N LEU A 483 -16.07 -4.52 -14.99
CA LEU A 483 -16.60 -3.92 -13.77
C LEU A 483 -18.02 -3.41 -14.01
N VAL A 484 -18.86 -3.56 -13.00
CA VAL A 484 -20.19 -2.92 -12.92
C VAL A 484 -20.09 -1.76 -11.93
N PRO A 485 -20.20 -0.50 -12.38
CA PRO A 485 -20.16 0.64 -11.46
C PRO A 485 -21.31 0.58 -10.45
N GLN A 486 -21.04 0.84 -9.17
CA GLN A 486 -22.07 0.81 -8.11
C GLN A 486 -23.15 1.89 -8.28
N GLU A 487 -22.84 3.01 -8.93
CA GLU A 487 -23.78 4.13 -9.17
C GLU A 487 -24.34 4.14 -10.60
N GLY A 488 -23.99 3.14 -11.42
CA GLY A 488 -24.46 3.03 -12.79
C GLY A 488 -25.80 2.29 -12.87
N GLY A 489 -26.76 2.83 -13.62
CA GLY A 489 -27.97 2.09 -13.98
C GLY A 489 -27.65 0.78 -14.72
N ASN A 490 -28.62 -0.14 -14.74
CA ASN A 490 -28.50 -1.44 -15.42
C ASN A 490 -27.88 -1.30 -16.83
N GLY A 491 -26.76 -2.01 -17.06
CA GLY A 491 -26.13 -2.13 -18.38
C GLY A 491 -24.94 -1.20 -18.64
N THR A 492 -24.45 -0.47 -17.63
CA THR A 492 -23.16 0.24 -17.74
C THR A 492 -22.02 -0.67 -17.29
N PHE A 493 -21.06 -0.95 -18.17
CA PHE A 493 -19.90 -1.78 -17.88
C PHE A 493 -18.62 -1.04 -18.24
N VAL A 494 -17.59 -1.24 -17.42
CA VAL A 494 -16.24 -0.71 -17.67
C VAL A 494 -15.30 -1.89 -17.86
N GLY A 495 -14.65 -1.95 -19.02
CA GLY A 495 -13.54 -2.88 -19.27
C GLY A 495 -12.25 -2.30 -18.71
N ASP A 496 -11.58 -3.06 -17.85
CA ASP A 496 -10.29 -2.71 -17.27
C ASP A 496 -9.27 -3.84 -17.52
N ASN A 497 -8.02 -3.57 -17.14
CA ASN A 497 -6.94 -4.53 -17.12
C ASN A 497 -6.34 -4.58 -15.70
N ALA A 498 -6.43 -5.71 -15.00
CA ALA A 498 -5.88 -5.93 -13.68
C ALA A 498 -4.43 -6.46 -13.73
N THR A 499 -4.05 -7.11 -14.84
CA THR A 499 -2.72 -7.72 -15.00
C THR A 499 -1.59 -6.70 -14.86
N TRP A 500 -1.72 -5.50 -15.45
CA TRP A 500 -0.68 -4.47 -15.31
C TRP A 500 -0.53 -3.98 -13.86
N LYS A 501 -1.61 -3.97 -13.08
CA LYS A 501 -1.58 -3.61 -11.64
C LYS A 501 -0.81 -4.67 -10.86
N GLY A 502 -1.04 -5.95 -11.18
CA GLY A 502 -0.28 -7.06 -10.60
C GLY A 502 1.22 -7.01 -10.91
N ILE A 503 1.58 -6.70 -12.17
CA ILE A 503 2.98 -6.51 -12.58
C ILE A 503 3.61 -5.33 -11.82
N ARG A 504 2.92 -4.19 -11.76
CA ARG A 504 3.40 -2.99 -11.05
C ARG A 504 3.59 -3.25 -9.55
N ALA A 505 2.63 -3.92 -8.90
CA ALA A 505 2.72 -4.28 -7.49
C ALA A 505 3.88 -5.26 -7.22
N THR A 506 4.17 -6.16 -8.18
CA THR A 506 5.33 -7.06 -8.10
C THR A 506 6.64 -6.29 -8.20
N LEU A 507 6.77 -5.37 -9.16
CA LEU A 507 7.96 -4.52 -9.30
C LEU A 507 8.19 -3.72 -8.00
N THR A 508 7.16 -3.04 -7.51
CA THR A 508 7.25 -2.16 -6.33
C THR A 508 7.24 -2.89 -4.97
N ARG A 509 7.44 -4.21 -4.96
CA ARG A 509 7.48 -5.00 -3.72
C ARG A 509 8.71 -4.70 -2.87
N ASP A 510 9.89 -4.66 -3.50
CA ASP A 510 11.19 -4.49 -2.83
C ASP A 510 11.95 -3.21 -3.25
N PHE A 511 11.29 -2.35 -4.03
CA PHE A 511 11.82 -1.09 -4.54
C PHE A 511 10.75 -0.02 -4.49
N VAL A 512 11.14 1.23 -4.28
CA VAL A 512 10.19 2.36 -4.34
C VAL A 512 9.81 2.67 -5.79
N PRO A 513 8.61 3.24 -6.06
CA PRO A 513 8.21 3.63 -7.42
C PRO A 513 9.22 4.54 -8.14
N SER A 514 9.82 5.50 -7.44
CA SER A 514 10.82 6.42 -8.03
C SER A 514 12.13 5.75 -8.47
N ALA A 515 12.45 4.55 -7.95
CA ALA A 515 13.67 3.82 -8.34
C ALA A 515 13.69 3.46 -9.83
N TYR A 516 12.50 3.41 -10.44
CA TYR A 516 12.28 3.05 -11.82
C TYR A 516 12.30 4.26 -12.77
N SER A 517 12.05 5.47 -12.27
CA SER A 517 11.86 6.64 -13.13
C SER A 517 13.14 6.98 -13.91
N GLY A 518 13.01 7.13 -15.23
CA GLY A 518 14.13 7.40 -16.14
C GLY A 518 15.12 6.24 -16.29
N GLN A 519 14.82 5.05 -15.76
CA GLN A 519 15.64 3.87 -15.96
C GLN A 519 15.27 3.16 -17.26
N ALA A 520 16.25 2.49 -17.87
CA ALA A 520 16.02 1.61 -19.00
C ALA A 520 15.41 0.27 -18.57
N ALA A 521 14.58 -0.33 -19.45
CA ALA A 521 14.07 -1.68 -19.27
C ALA A 521 14.19 -2.52 -20.55
N LEU A 522 14.26 -3.84 -20.42
CA LEU A 522 14.27 -4.78 -21.54
C LEU A 522 13.13 -5.79 -21.42
N LEU A 523 12.31 -5.91 -22.45
CA LEU A 523 11.12 -6.75 -22.49
C LEU A 523 11.19 -7.76 -23.64
N LEU A 524 11.04 -9.04 -23.31
CA LEU A 524 11.09 -10.14 -24.27
C LEU A 524 9.69 -10.73 -24.45
N ALA A 525 9.22 -10.87 -25.69
CA ALA A 525 7.96 -11.54 -25.99
C ALA A 525 7.94 -12.07 -27.43
N ASN A 526 7.01 -12.98 -27.74
CA ASN A 526 6.77 -13.39 -29.14
C ASN A 526 5.94 -12.35 -29.89
N ALA A 527 5.04 -11.65 -29.21
CA ALA A 527 4.17 -10.62 -29.78
C ALA A 527 3.92 -9.49 -28.78
N GLU A 528 3.52 -8.32 -29.29
CA GLU A 528 3.14 -7.17 -28.46
C GLU A 528 2.01 -7.50 -27.49
N ALA A 529 1.04 -8.30 -27.92
CA ALA A 529 -0.11 -8.69 -27.10
C ALA A 529 0.28 -9.42 -25.80
N ASP A 530 1.41 -10.14 -25.79
CA ASP A 530 1.92 -10.84 -24.60
C ASP A 530 2.64 -9.87 -23.64
N ALA A 531 3.10 -8.73 -24.17
CA ALA A 531 3.93 -7.75 -23.49
C ALA A 531 3.19 -6.46 -23.11
N ALA A 532 2.02 -6.19 -23.68
CA ALA A 532 1.33 -4.89 -23.61
C ALA A 532 1.06 -4.43 -22.16
N ALA A 533 0.58 -5.34 -21.30
CA ALA A 533 0.37 -5.04 -19.88
C ALA A 533 1.69 -4.72 -19.14
N SER A 534 2.79 -5.39 -19.53
CA SER A 534 4.13 -5.11 -18.98
C SER A 534 4.62 -3.73 -19.42
N ILE A 535 4.46 -3.36 -20.69
CA ILE A 535 4.83 -2.02 -21.19
C ILE A 535 4.07 -0.94 -20.43
N PHE A 536 2.76 -1.11 -20.24
CA PHE A 536 1.95 -0.16 -19.50
C PHE A 536 2.39 -0.05 -18.03
N ALA A 537 2.65 -1.18 -17.37
CA ALA A 537 3.16 -1.19 -15.99
C ALA A 537 4.50 -0.46 -15.86
N LEU A 538 5.46 -0.74 -16.77
CA LEU A 538 6.77 -0.07 -16.78
C LEU A 538 6.60 1.45 -16.96
N LYS A 539 5.79 1.88 -17.94
CA LYS A 539 5.50 3.30 -18.19
C LYS A 539 4.84 3.99 -17.01
N SER A 540 3.93 3.31 -16.31
CA SER A 540 3.28 3.86 -15.11
C SER A 540 4.24 4.18 -13.97
N LEU A 541 5.43 3.55 -13.98
CA LEU A 541 6.55 3.81 -13.07
C LEU A 541 7.57 4.81 -13.62
N GLY A 542 7.28 5.44 -14.76
CA GLY A 542 8.16 6.41 -15.42
C GLY A 542 9.41 5.81 -16.03
N ILE A 543 9.42 4.51 -16.34
CA ILE A 543 10.55 3.83 -17.02
C ILE A 543 10.60 4.27 -18.48
N GLY A 544 11.80 4.62 -18.94
CA GLY A 544 12.10 4.98 -20.32
C GLY A 544 13.61 5.19 -20.49
N PRO A 545 14.24 4.67 -21.55
CA PRO A 545 13.64 3.94 -22.69
C PRO A 545 13.28 2.47 -22.38
N VAL A 546 12.27 1.93 -23.08
CA VAL A 546 11.90 0.50 -23.03
C VAL A 546 12.38 -0.21 -24.29
N TYR A 547 13.29 -1.17 -24.15
CA TYR A 547 13.81 -1.98 -25.25
C TYR A 547 13.00 -3.28 -25.41
N THR A 548 12.69 -3.68 -26.65
CA THR A 548 11.93 -4.92 -26.91
C THR A 548 12.69 -5.92 -27.76
N ILE A 549 12.59 -7.21 -27.44
CA ILE A 549 13.12 -8.32 -28.24
C ILE A 549 11.98 -9.24 -28.65
N GLY A 550 11.93 -9.57 -29.95
CA GLY A 550 10.95 -10.50 -30.53
C GLY A 550 9.68 -9.84 -31.08
N PHE A 551 9.43 -8.56 -30.77
CA PHE A 551 8.28 -7.81 -31.29
C PHE A 551 8.57 -6.30 -31.41
N LYS A 552 7.65 -5.59 -32.09
CA LYS A 552 7.60 -4.12 -32.14
C LYS A 552 6.30 -3.65 -31.49
N ALA A 553 6.36 -2.57 -30.71
CA ALA A 553 5.19 -1.93 -30.15
C ALA A 553 4.51 -0.99 -31.17
N HIS A 554 3.20 -0.84 -31.06
CA HIS A 554 2.38 0.01 -31.92
C HIS A 554 1.44 0.90 -31.07
N GLY A 555 0.78 1.86 -31.71
CA GLY A 555 -0.22 2.71 -31.06
C GLY A 555 0.35 3.55 -29.90
N SER A 556 -0.44 3.72 -28.84
CA SER A 556 -0.06 4.52 -27.67
C SER A 556 1.08 3.91 -26.85
N LEU A 557 1.31 2.59 -26.96
CA LEU A 557 2.41 1.93 -26.28
C LEU A 557 3.75 2.13 -26.98
N ALA A 558 3.79 2.53 -28.25
CA ALA A 558 5.04 2.65 -29.02
C ALA A 558 5.95 3.82 -28.60
N ALA A 559 5.41 4.85 -27.93
CA ALA A 559 6.21 5.99 -27.47
C ALA A 559 7.37 5.52 -26.57
N GLU A 560 8.61 5.95 -26.84
CA GLU A 560 9.82 5.56 -26.08
C GLU A 560 10.08 4.04 -25.99
N VAL A 561 9.50 3.27 -26.92
CA VAL A 561 9.78 1.83 -27.06
C VAL A 561 10.66 1.58 -28.29
N VAL A 562 11.81 0.94 -28.09
CA VAL A 562 12.81 0.72 -29.14
C VAL A 562 13.04 -0.79 -29.37
N PRO A 563 12.72 -1.32 -30.56
CA PRO A 563 12.93 -2.73 -30.86
C PRO A 563 14.41 -3.03 -31.15
N VAL A 564 14.94 -4.03 -30.45
CA VAL A 564 16.31 -4.56 -30.58
C VAL A 564 16.30 -5.65 -31.65
N ARG A 565 17.16 -5.54 -32.67
CA ARG A 565 17.13 -6.43 -33.85
C ARG A 565 18.36 -7.33 -33.97
N SER A 566 19.45 -6.98 -33.29
CA SER A 566 20.73 -7.67 -33.37
C SER A 566 21.44 -7.75 -32.01
N VAL A 567 22.48 -8.59 -31.92
CA VAL A 567 23.33 -8.67 -30.72
C VAL A 567 24.17 -7.39 -30.59
N GLU A 568 24.52 -6.76 -31.71
CA GLU A 568 25.21 -5.47 -31.76
C GLU A 568 24.36 -4.36 -31.14
N ASP A 569 23.05 -4.38 -31.33
CA ASP A 569 22.12 -3.44 -30.66
C ASP A 569 22.16 -3.64 -29.15
N VAL A 570 22.14 -4.89 -28.67
CA VAL A 570 22.20 -5.21 -27.22
C VAL A 570 23.42 -4.59 -26.56
N LYS A 571 24.59 -4.66 -27.22
CA LYS A 571 25.84 -4.08 -26.69
C LYS A 571 25.83 -2.55 -26.55
N ARG A 572 24.88 -1.87 -27.22
CA ARG A 572 24.76 -0.41 -27.23
C ARG A 572 23.61 0.10 -26.37
N LEU A 573 22.84 -0.79 -25.76
CA LEU A 573 21.72 -0.40 -24.90
C LEU A 573 22.24 0.21 -23.61
N GLU A 574 21.46 1.16 -23.09
CA GLU A 574 21.60 1.55 -21.70
C GLU A 574 21.40 0.32 -20.80
N GLN A 575 22.13 0.26 -19.69
CA GLN A 575 22.01 -0.89 -18.80
C GLN A 575 20.58 -0.95 -18.22
N PRO A 576 19.83 -2.04 -18.48
CA PRO A 576 18.47 -2.14 -17.99
C PRO A 576 18.46 -2.33 -16.48
N PHE A 577 17.63 -1.54 -15.80
CA PHE A 577 17.27 -1.74 -14.40
C PHE A 577 16.26 -2.89 -14.26
N VAL A 578 15.38 -3.05 -15.25
CA VAL A 578 14.35 -4.10 -15.29
C VAL A 578 14.50 -4.99 -16.52
N ILE A 579 14.42 -6.29 -16.33
CA ILE A 579 14.16 -7.26 -17.42
C ILE A 579 12.83 -7.94 -17.15
N ILE A 580 11.93 -7.95 -18.13
CA ILE A 580 10.70 -8.73 -18.09
C ILE A 580 10.71 -9.76 -19.24
N SER A 581 10.46 -11.02 -18.92
CA SER A 581 10.28 -12.09 -19.91
C SER A 581 8.81 -12.49 -19.97
N ALA A 582 8.13 -12.08 -21.04
CA ALA A 582 6.79 -12.53 -21.43
C ALA A 582 6.85 -13.64 -22.50
N LEU A 583 7.90 -14.46 -22.45
CA LEU A 583 8.06 -15.62 -23.32
C LEU A 583 7.23 -16.80 -22.79
N PRO A 584 6.80 -17.74 -23.66
CA PRO A 584 6.16 -18.97 -23.20
C PRO A 584 7.18 -19.91 -22.53
N ALA A 585 6.71 -20.87 -21.75
CA ALA A 585 7.53 -21.80 -20.95
C ALA A 585 8.63 -22.49 -21.76
N GLU A 586 8.35 -22.90 -23.01
CA GLU A 586 9.29 -23.59 -23.89
C GLU A 586 10.47 -22.70 -24.32
N LYS A 587 10.29 -21.38 -24.27
CA LYS A 587 11.28 -20.37 -24.63
C LYS A 587 11.83 -19.60 -23.43
N SER A 588 11.42 -19.93 -22.21
CA SER A 588 11.80 -19.23 -20.98
C SER A 588 13.31 -19.07 -20.79
N LEU A 589 14.12 -20.02 -21.28
CA LEU A 589 15.58 -19.98 -21.15
C LEU A 589 16.28 -19.01 -22.12
N LEU A 590 15.57 -18.44 -23.09
CA LEU A 590 16.17 -17.47 -24.03
C LEU A 590 16.57 -16.15 -23.34
N VAL A 591 16.06 -15.86 -22.15
CA VAL A 591 16.43 -14.68 -21.36
C VAL A 591 17.78 -14.84 -20.64
N VAL A 592 18.24 -16.08 -20.43
CA VAL A 592 19.43 -16.39 -19.61
C VAL A 592 20.71 -15.68 -20.09
N PRO A 593 21.04 -15.63 -21.40
CA PRO A 593 22.22 -14.90 -21.86
C PRO A 593 22.20 -13.42 -21.47
N LEU A 594 21.03 -12.78 -21.47
CA LEU A 594 20.87 -11.36 -21.12
C LEU A 594 21.04 -11.15 -19.61
N LEU A 595 20.46 -12.04 -18.78
CA LEU A 595 20.63 -12.00 -17.33
C LEU A 595 22.10 -12.09 -16.92
N LYS A 596 22.87 -12.95 -17.60
CA LYS A 596 24.31 -13.10 -17.37
C LYS A 596 25.12 -11.91 -17.90
N HIS A 597 24.73 -11.36 -19.04
CA HIS A 597 25.40 -10.21 -19.64
C HIS A 597 25.28 -8.96 -18.76
N TYR A 598 24.08 -8.71 -18.23
CA TYR A 598 23.77 -7.54 -17.40
C TYR A 598 23.87 -7.83 -15.88
N ARG A 599 24.67 -8.82 -15.49
CA ARG A 599 24.84 -9.22 -14.09
C ARG A 599 25.25 -8.06 -13.18
N VAL A 600 25.00 -8.21 -11.88
CA VAL A 600 25.46 -7.27 -10.85
C VAL A 600 26.65 -7.90 -10.13
N ASP A 601 27.84 -7.32 -10.28
CA ASP A 601 29.04 -7.80 -9.59
C ASP A 601 28.98 -7.49 -8.09
N GLY A 602 29.38 -8.45 -7.25
CA GLY A 602 29.42 -8.29 -5.78
C GLY A 602 28.11 -8.56 -5.02
N ARG A 603 27.05 -9.06 -5.68
CA ARG A 603 25.77 -9.45 -5.05
C ARG A 603 25.51 -10.95 -5.23
N ASN A 604 25.81 -11.76 -4.22
CA ASN A 604 25.48 -13.19 -4.21
C ASN A 604 24.17 -13.43 -3.44
N GLY A 605 23.04 -13.42 -4.15
CA GLY A 605 21.72 -13.82 -3.62
C GLY A 605 21.01 -12.79 -2.73
N ASN A 606 19.76 -13.10 -2.36
CA ASN A 606 18.83 -12.29 -1.54
C ASN A 606 19.29 -12.07 -0.07
N GLY A 607 20.56 -12.30 0.25
CA GLY A 607 21.07 -12.20 1.62
C GLY A 607 21.75 -10.85 1.89
N PHE A 608 21.41 -10.26 3.03
CA PHE A 608 22.38 -9.45 3.79
C PHE A 608 23.69 -10.26 3.86
N ALA A 609 24.81 -9.69 3.42
CA ALA A 609 26.08 -10.40 3.43
C ALA A 609 26.39 -10.93 4.84
N SER A 610 26.83 -12.18 4.94
CA SER A 610 27.29 -12.74 6.22
C SER A 610 28.43 -11.89 6.80
N PRO A 611 28.46 -11.66 8.13
CA PRO A 611 29.51 -10.89 8.78
C PRO A 611 30.79 -11.72 8.82
N GLY A 612 31.64 -11.57 7.80
CA GLY A 612 32.90 -12.33 7.72
C GLY A 612 34.03 -11.67 6.91
N GLY A 613 33.78 -10.59 6.18
CA GLY A 613 34.81 -9.89 5.41
C GLY A 613 35.33 -8.67 6.18
N ARG A 614 36.52 -8.76 6.78
CA ARG A 614 37.22 -7.59 7.34
C ARG A 614 37.56 -6.61 6.22
N GLY A 615 37.07 -5.38 6.36
CA GLY A 615 37.75 -4.14 5.98
C GLY A 615 38.16 -3.96 4.53
N VAL A 616 37.22 -3.59 3.67
CA VAL A 616 37.42 -2.58 2.61
C VAL A 616 36.08 -1.86 2.43
N VAL A 617 36.06 -0.54 2.67
CA VAL A 617 34.93 0.34 2.34
C VAL A 617 34.90 0.46 0.82
N ASP A 618 34.12 -0.41 0.17
CA ASP A 618 34.10 -0.51 -1.28
C ASP A 618 33.22 0.61 -1.87
N LYS A 619 33.87 1.53 -2.61
CA LYS A 619 33.24 2.72 -3.19
C LYS A 619 32.31 2.33 -4.35
N GLY A 620 31.01 2.63 -4.21
CA GLY A 620 30.07 2.70 -5.33
C GLY A 620 29.55 1.36 -5.84
N LYS A 621 28.69 0.69 -5.07
CA LYS A 621 27.89 -0.43 -5.60
C LYS A 621 26.72 0.09 -6.45
N SER A 622 26.48 -0.58 -7.57
CA SER A 622 25.35 -0.33 -8.48
C SER A 622 24.02 -0.57 -7.76
N ALA A 623 23.05 0.30 -8.07
CA ALA A 623 21.63 0.11 -7.77
C ALA A 623 21.10 -1.27 -8.21
N GLY A 624 20.19 -1.84 -7.43
CA GLY A 624 19.67 -3.19 -7.62
C GLY A 624 18.88 -3.36 -8.91
N LYS A 625 18.91 -4.55 -9.52
CA LYS A 625 18.22 -4.83 -10.78
C LYS A 625 17.08 -5.83 -10.56
N VAL A 626 16.00 -5.71 -11.34
CA VAL A 626 14.78 -6.52 -11.18
C VAL A 626 14.52 -7.39 -12.40
N PHE A 627 14.27 -8.67 -12.18
CA PHE A 627 13.86 -9.60 -13.22
C PHE A 627 12.45 -10.13 -12.92
N VAL A 628 11.55 -10.07 -13.90
CA VAL A 628 10.21 -10.65 -13.80
C VAL A 628 10.01 -11.67 -14.92
N ASP A 629 9.65 -12.90 -14.55
CA ASP A 629 9.38 -13.97 -15.50
C ASP A 629 7.89 -14.34 -15.53
N LEU A 630 7.21 -14.00 -16.62
CA LEU A 630 5.77 -14.19 -16.79
C LEU A 630 5.40 -15.53 -17.43
N ALA A 631 6.38 -16.38 -17.76
CA ALA A 631 6.07 -17.70 -18.32
C ALA A 631 5.24 -18.53 -17.33
N SER A 632 4.22 -19.25 -17.79
CA SER A 632 3.46 -20.21 -16.97
C SER A 632 3.55 -21.61 -17.55
N GLY A 633 3.49 -22.63 -16.70
CA GLY A 633 3.56 -24.05 -17.09
C GLY A 633 4.92 -24.73 -16.87
N PRO A 634 5.03 -26.03 -17.22
CA PRO A 634 6.19 -26.86 -16.92
C PRO A 634 7.43 -26.45 -17.72
N ARG A 635 8.61 -26.48 -17.05
CA ARG A 635 9.87 -26.01 -17.64
C ARG A 635 11.02 -26.96 -17.36
N LYS A 636 12.03 -26.91 -18.22
CA LYS A 636 13.26 -27.73 -18.10
C LYS A 636 14.24 -27.19 -17.06
N ALA A 637 14.24 -25.88 -16.81
CA ALA A 637 15.08 -25.21 -15.82
C ALA A 637 14.40 -23.92 -15.36
N ASP A 638 14.90 -23.34 -14.27
CA ASP A 638 14.34 -22.16 -13.61
C ASP A 638 15.19 -20.90 -13.86
N PRO A 639 14.75 -19.98 -14.74
CA PRO A 639 15.42 -18.69 -14.96
C PRO A 639 15.56 -17.84 -13.70
N LEU A 640 14.68 -17.99 -12.70
CA LEU A 640 14.69 -17.19 -11.47
C LEU A 640 15.93 -17.50 -10.63
N SER A 641 16.27 -18.78 -10.46
CA SER A 641 17.51 -19.19 -9.80
C SER A 641 18.77 -18.63 -10.49
N ILE A 642 18.76 -18.60 -11.83
CA ILE A 642 19.88 -18.08 -12.63
C ILE A 642 19.98 -16.56 -12.45
N ALA A 643 18.86 -15.84 -12.53
CA ALA A 643 18.80 -14.40 -12.30
C ALA A 643 19.31 -14.04 -10.90
N THR A 644 18.85 -14.75 -9.88
CA THR A 644 19.26 -14.54 -8.48
C THR A 644 20.78 -14.75 -8.31
N SER A 645 21.34 -15.80 -8.91
CA SER A 645 22.80 -16.04 -8.89
C SER A 645 23.60 -15.01 -9.69
N ALA A 646 22.96 -14.30 -10.62
CA ALA A 646 23.53 -13.18 -11.36
C ALA A 646 23.30 -11.82 -10.67
N GLY A 647 22.75 -11.81 -9.45
CA GLY A 647 22.56 -10.61 -8.63
C GLY A 647 21.25 -9.84 -8.88
N TRP A 648 20.28 -10.45 -9.55
CA TRP A 648 18.96 -9.85 -9.78
C TRP A 648 18.00 -10.17 -8.64
N THR A 649 17.14 -9.21 -8.28
CA THR A 649 15.91 -9.50 -7.54
C THR A 649 14.90 -10.10 -8.52
N ALA A 650 14.57 -11.39 -8.36
CA ALA A 650 13.81 -12.15 -9.33
C ALA A 650 12.40 -12.51 -8.81
N TYR A 651 11.38 -12.27 -9.62
CA TYR A 651 9.99 -12.63 -9.37
C TYR A 651 9.42 -13.50 -10.49
N GLY A 652 8.58 -14.46 -10.12
CA GLY A 652 7.93 -15.35 -11.07
C GLY A 652 6.48 -14.94 -11.37
N ILE A 653 5.87 -15.68 -12.28
CA ILE A 653 4.43 -15.53 -12.60
C ILE A 653 3.55 -15.76 -11.37
N GLY A 654 4.03 -16.50 -10.36
CA GLY A 654 3.29 -16.70 -9.13
C GLY A 654 3.08 -15.42 -8.34
N ASP A 655 4.12 -14.60 -8.20
CA ASP A 655 4.05 -13.30 -7.52
C ASP A 655 3.09 -12.36 -8.27
N VAL A 656 3.20 -12.31 -9.60
CA VAL A 656 2.35 -11.47 -10.47
C VAL A 656 0.89 -11.92 -10.41
N SER A 657 0.64 -13.23 -10.46
CA SER A 657 -0.72 -13.79 -10.38
C SER A 657 -1.35 -13.52 -9.02
N ALA A 658 -0.61 -13.70 -7.91
CA ALA A 658 -1.12 -13.41 -6.57
C ALA A 658 -1.52 -11.93 -6.44
N TRP A 659 -0.67 -10.99 -6.87
CA TRP A 659 -1.04 -9.57 -6.88
C TRP A 659 -2.19 -9.25 -7.84
N THR A 660 -2.23 -9.88 -9.02
CA THR A 660 -3.35 -9.72 -9.96
C THR A 660 -4.66 -10.19 -9.33
N THR A 661 -4.64 -11.28 -8.57
CA THR A 661 -5.80 -11.77 -7.80
C THR A 661 -6.22 -10.78 -6.70
N VAL A 662 -5.27 -10.21 -5.93
CA VAL A 662 -5.56 -9.15 -4.95
C VAL A 662 -6.31 -7.99 -5.62
N GLU A 663 -5.77 -7.48 -6.72
CA GLU A 663 -6.37 -6.35 -7.44
C GLU A 663 -7.73 -6.72 -8.07
N THR A 664 -7.89 -7.96 -8.53
CA THR A 664 -9.15 -8.44 -9.12
C THR A 664 -10.26 -8.51 -8.08
N ILE A 665 -9.98 -9.02 -6.87
CA ILE A 665 -10.95 -9.01 -5.75
C ILE A 665 -11.32 -7.56 -5.39
N ARG A 666 -10.32 -6.68 -5.29
CA ARG A 666 -10.54 -5.28 -4.97
C ARG A 666 -11.42 -4.59 -6.02
N LEU A 667 -11.19 -4.87 -7.30
CA LEU A 667 -11.96 -4.28 -8.39
C LEU A 667 -13.38 -4.83 -8.50
N LEU A 668 -13.56 -6.15 -8.34
CA LEU A 668 -14.86 -6.80 -8.55
C LEU A 668 -15.81 -6.63 -7.37
N VAL A 669 -15.30 -6.70 -6.13
CA VAL A 669 -16.17 -6.71 -4.94
C VAL A 669 -15.79 -5.65 -3.90
N GLY A 670 -14.78 -4.82 -4.16
CA GLY A 670 -14.37 -3.74 -3.25
C GLY A 670 -13.75 -4.24 -1.94
N GLN A 671 -13.44 -5.54 -1.83
CA GLN A 671 -12.84 -6.12 -0.62
C GLN A 671 -11.32 -6.17 -0.74
N ASN A 672 -10.65 -6.16 0.41
CA ASN A 672 -9.20 -6.25 0.46
C ASN A 672 -8.77 -7.61 1.02
N VAL A 673 -7.79 -8.23 0.39
CA VAL A 673 -7.12 -9.45 0.84
C VAL A 673 -5.63 -9.21 0.74
N CYS A 674 -4.84 -9.64 1.73
CA CYS A 674 -3.40 -9.45 1.68
C CYS A 674 -2.75 -10.43 0.70
N TYR A 675 -1.60 -10.03 0.15
CA TYR A 675 -0.81 -10.85 -0.77
C TYR A 675 -0.45 -12.21 -0.14
N ASP A 676 0.04 -12.17 1.11
CA ASP A 676 0.50 -13.36 1.83
C ASP A 676 -0.68 -14.35 2.05
N PHE A 677 -1.91 -13.86 2.29
CA PHE A 677 -3.12 -14.69 2.33
C PHE A 677 -3.46 -15.32 0.97
N VAL A 678 -3.37 -14.56 -0.14
CA VAL A 678 -3.62 -15.12 -1.48
C VAL A 678 -2.64 -16.26 -1.77
N CYS A 679 -1.36 -16.06 -1.46
CA CYS A 679 -0.33 -17.08 -1.63
C CYS A 679 -0.58 -18.31 -0.76
N LEU A 680 -0.99 -18.12 0.50
CA LEU A 680 -1.30 -19.20 1.44
C LEU A 680 -2.54 -20.00 1.00
N ALA A 681 -3.64 -19.31 0.72
CA ALA A 681 -4.96 -19.91 0.53
C ALA A 681 -5.16 -20.53 -0.85
N SER A 682 -4.43 -20.07 -1.86
CA SER A 682 -4.59 -20.56 -3.23
C SER A 682 -3.72 -21.78 -3.57
N GLY A 683 -2.70 -22.05 -2.75
CA GLY A 683 -1.75 -23.15 -2.97
C GLY A 683 -1.08 -23.11 -4.35
N ARG A 684 -0.69 -24.28 -4.88
CA ARG A 684 -0.08 -24.39 -6.23
C ARG A 684 -1.08 -24.21 -7.38
N GLY A 685 -2.38 -24.16 -7.10
CA GLY A 685 -3.41 -24.11 -8.14
C GLY A 685 -3.53 -22.77 -8.86
N LEU A 686 -2.93 -21.70 -8.31
CA LEU A 686 -2.88 -20.37 -8.90
C LEU A 686 -1.81 -20.20 -10.00
N TYR A 687 -0.83 -21.12 -10.08
CA TYR A 687 0.49 -20.90 -10.70
C TYR A 687 0.74 -21.75 -11.95
#